data_AF-A0A976Q556-F1
#
_entry.id   AF-A0A976Q556-F1
#
_cell.length_a   1.000
_cell.length_b   1.000
_cell.length_c   1.000
_cell.angle_alpha   90.00
_cell.angle_beta   90.00
_cell.angle_gamma   90.00
#
_symmetry.space_group_name_H-M   'P 1'
#
loop_
_entity.id
_entity.type
_entity.pdbx_description
1 polymer ?
#
loop_
_entity_poly.entity_id
_entity_poly.type
_entity_poly.pdbx_seq_one_letter_code
_entity_poly.pdbx_strand_id
1 'polypeptide(L)'
;MVELSKSRAQPLTLPADVSEPSTSPERLAAGAIAAVVAAAETDARLRAVDPSRVEHLFLVGAAHPNLLAALLEAFPGVSCVVFVDSPAQLRRFRESSSAGAWRSVDGLTIDYAGEPDDAQLLVAAGAVLAERPAPLRQSLVVADPERLADVPCLGRAVGRLRDLVEPLGTAGIDEVLTNGEALRCAESRAALLRFVERLGTCGDTFYALRLLSAASGSSPSMVRPSQLAAYWSQLGEFSRAKGFLEQMESDGVSLGAAKDELSALQVHDRRQRDELVRHNLVHLAEHFPELVTPLEQVDAAAIEVARVENSPWIYDRATDRSYLAEYPLLFEEVDHRLVPKNAPSAPDRFRDFLMGLRDPRSAHACVGTVAALSSIVALTRNRVSTALVDWRQLIYLCEPDLSLFRRLIELFDLSPYLRNDQIKLFAGRSAYKQFCLSFAENPFRIIPDFRAHVPAPVQGALERVDANRRELAQRALLKLKRDYSPDRHARLLAKLDAGEPLRVWGLTSRHTAVLQYVVADLLEGFRALGHQTELAMEADHGERVSTCATLTSLARFEPDVVLLADHVRPELQDALPQHIPCLVWVLDEMPELVNPEVIAGLGLHDLTFPISQEWTERYLELGYPHAACLPFAANPRRCEVNEEIEPANEVAFATHVVRPKEFSWAPGFLERLTRRLEQGRYPAWDLDAQRELIEETIDDLGLDFTAAQRERLHFQGFLLSRDRDRVA
;
A
#
# COMPACT_ATOMS: atom_id res chain seq x y z
N MET A 1 1.46 -1.06 -26.22
CA MET A 1 0.60 -2.05 -25.53
C MET A 1 -0.71 -2.11 -26.26
N VAL A 2 -1.06 -3.27 -26.81
CA VAL A 2 -2.36 -3.54 -27.43
C VAL A 2 -3.02 -4.61 -26.57
N GLU A 3 -4.20 -4.32 -26.04
CA GLU A 3 -5.01 -5.24 -25.24
C GLU A 3 -5.90 -6.03 -26.20
N LEU A 4 -5.75 -7.35 -26.23
CA LEU A 4 -6.58 -8.25 -27.05
C LEU A 4 -7.57 -8.98 -26.14
N SER A 5 -8.85 -8.65 -26.29
CA SER A 5 -9.96 -9.35 -25.64
C SER A 5 -10.22 -10.70 -26.32
N LYS A 6 -10.54 -11.71 -25.51
CA LYS A 6 -10.94 -13.04 -25.97
C LYS A 6 -12.35 -12.97 -26.57
N SER A 7 -12.46 -12.85 -27.90
CA SER A 7 -13.71 -13.14 -28.62
C SER A 7 -13.50 -14.23 -29.66
N ARG A 8 -14.54 -15.06 -29.82
CA ARG A 8 -14.56 -16.28 -30.63
C ARG A 8 -14.23 -16.00 -32.10
N ALA A 9 -13.46 -16.91 -32.70
CA ALA A 9 -13.03 -16.88 -34.08
C ALA A 9 -14.19 -16.94 -35.10
N GLN A 10 -14.17 -16.02 -36.07
CA GLN A 10 -14.65 -16.25 -37.43
C GLN A 10 -13.53 -15.84 -38.41
N PRO A 11 -13.27 -16.61 -39.48
CA PRO A 11 -12.19 -16.30 -40.40
C PRO A 11 -12.60 -15.19 -41.38
N LEU A 12 -11.87 -14.07 -41.34
CA LEU A 12 -11.89 -13.03 -42.35
C LEU A 12 -10.81 -13.32 -43.41
N THR A 13 -11.22 -13.64 -44.63
CA THR A 13 -10.35 -13.59 -45.82
C THR A 13 -10.12 -12.14 -46.25
N LEU A 14 -8.86 -11.78 -46.49
CA LEU A 14 -8.50 -10.54 -47.19
C LEU A 14 -7.83 -10.85 -48.54
N PRO A 15 -7.97 -9.96 -49.53
CA PRO A 15 -7.70 -10.25 -50.93
C PRO A 15 -6.21 -10.10 -51.29
N ALA A 16 -5.87 -10.81 -52.36
CA ALA A 16 -4.59 -10.76 -53.05
C ALA A 16 -4.28 -9.37 -53.66
N ASP A 17 -3.00 -9.16 -53.94
CA ASP A 17 -2.34 -8.02 -54.61
C ASP A 17 -1.95 -6.81 -53.76
N VAL A 18 -0.66 -6.76 -53.37
CA VAL A 18 0.25 -5.69 -53.82
C VAL A 18 1.62 -6.29 -54.10
N SER A 19 2.05 -6.14 -55.33
CA SER A 19 3.32 -6.55 -55.91
C SER A 19 4.41 -5.49 -55.77
N GLU A 20 5.65 -5.99 -55.72
CA GLU A 20 6.96 -5.39 -56.03
C GLU A 20 7.88 -4.83 -54.92
N PRO A 21 9.23 -5.07 -55.08
CA PRO A 21 10.22 -4.89 -54.03
C PRO A 21 11.15 -3.69 -54.28
N SER A 22 11.49 -2.94 -53.23
CA SER A 22 12.61 -1.98 -53.28
C SER A 22 13.77 -2.45 -52.39
N THR A 23 14.95 -2.43 -53.01
CA THR A 23 16.22 -2.97 -52.54
C THR A 23 17.01 -1.92 -51.74
N SER A 24 17.50 -2.30 -50.57
CA SER A 24 18.67 -1.70 -49.90
C SER A 24 19.33 -2.73 -48.96
N PRO A 25 20.61 -3.08 -49.14
CA PRO A 25 21.32 -4.10 -48.34
C PRO A 25 21.78 -3.64 -46.94
N GLU A 26 21.51 -2.40 -46.54
CA GLU A 26 22.06 -1.83 -45.29
C GLU A 26 21.22 -2.11 -44.03
N ARG A 27 20.19 -2.96 -44.14
CA ARG A 27 19.42 -3.46 -42.98
C ARG A 27 19.70 -4.92 -42.60
N LEU A 28 20.78 -5.51 -43.10
CA LEU A 28 21.16 -6.91 -42.85
C LEU A 28 22.27 -7.10 -41.79
N ALA A 29 22.57 -6.09 -40.97
CA ALA A 29 23.55 -6.19 -39.89
C ALA A 29 23.00 -5.76 -38.51
N ALA A 30 21.79 -6.21 -38.19
CA ALA A 30 21.29 -6.30 -36.82
C ALA A 30 20.70 -7.70 -36.64
N GLY A 31 21.50 -8.60 -36.05
CA GLY A 31 21.13 -9.99 -35.80
C GLY A 31 19.80 -10.08 -35.04
N ALA A 32 18.95 -10.99 -35.48
CA ALA A 32 17.59 -11.16 -35.00
C ALA A 32 17.55 -11.48 -33.50
N ILE A 33 16.92 -10.59 -32.71
CA ILE A 33 16.39 -10.90 -31.38
C ILE A 33 14.88 -11.07 -31.56
N ALA A 34 14.39 -12.31 -31.48
CA ALA A 34 12.95 -12.58 -31.50
C ALA A 34 12.44 -12.70 -30.06
N ALA A 35 11.58 -11.78 -29.63
CA ALA A 35 10.80 -11.92 -28.40
C ALA A 35 9.56 -12.76 -28.69
N VAL A 36 9.42 -13.92 -28.04
CA VAL A 36 8.28 -14.83 -28.22
C VAL A 36 7.62 -15.13 -26.87
N VAL A 37 6.57 -14.38 -26.52
CA VAL A 37 5.47 -14.78 -25.61
C VAL A 37 4.28 -13.89 -26.00
N ALA A 38 3.31 -14.33 -26.81
CA ALA A 38 2.11 -15.05 -26.37
C ALA A 38 1.30 -15.66 -27.54
N ALA A 39 1.95 -16.03 -28.66
CA ALA A 39 1.25 -16.45 -29.89
C ALA A 39 1.62 -17.87 -30.40
N ALA A 40 2.26 -18.71 -29.59
CA ALA A 40 2.85 -19.96 -30.11
C ALA A 40 1.87 -21.14 -30.26
N GLU A 41 0.64 -21.09 -29.74
CA GLU A 41 -0.29 -22.21 -29.93
C GLU A 41 -0.97 -22.21 -31.31
N THR A 42 -0.87 -21.12 -32.10
CA THR A 42 -1.60 -21.02 -33.39
C THR A 42 -0.89 -20.27 -34.53
N ASP A 43 0.32 -19.70 -34.35
CA ASP A 43 0.89 -18.82 -35.38
C ASP A 43 1.72 -19.54 -36.46
N ALA A 44 1.23 -19.52 -37.71
CA ALA A 44 1.90 -20.06 -38.90
C ALA A 44 3.25 -19.38 -39.23
N ARG A 45 3.53 -18.19 -38.65
CA ARG A 45 4.75 -17.42 -38.88
C ARG A 45 6.00 -18.06 -38.30
N LEU A 46 5.90 -18.83 -37.22
CA LEU A 46 7.04 -19.53 -36.62
C LEU A 46 7.59 -20.64 -37.53
N ARG A 47 6.75 -21.26 -38.37
CA ARG A 47 7.19 -22.29 -39.33
C ARG A 47 7.94 -21.73 -40.55
N ALA A 48 7.93 -20.41 -40.73
CA ALA A 48 8.59 -19.73 -41.85
C ALA A 48 10.03 -19.27 -41.52
N VAL A 49 10.47 -19.39 -40.27
CA VAL A 49 11.83 -19.03 -39.85
C VAL A 49 12.77 -20.20 -40.16
N ASP A 50 13.81 -19.95 -40.96
CA ASP A 50 14.87 -20.94 -41.23
C ASP A 50 15.69 -21.21 -39.96
N PRO A 51 15.63 -22.43 -39.37
CA PRO A 51 16.30 -22.74 -38.12
C PRO A 51 17.83 -22.61 -38.18
N SER A 52 18.42 -22.73 -39.37
CA SER A 52 19.87 -22.67 -39.57
C SER A 52 20.46 -21.27 -39.38
N ARG A 53 19.60 -20.24 -39.25
CA ARG A 53 20.01 -18.82 -39.14
C ARG A 53 19.78 -18.22 -37.76
N VAL A 54 19.32 -19.03 -36.80
CA VAL A 54 19.07 -18.59 -35.42
C VAL A 54 20.16 -19.18 -34.52
N GLU A 55 21.00 -18.33 -33.95
CA GLU A 55 22.09 -18.79 -33.06
C GLU A 55 21.66 -18.83 -31.59
N HIS A 56 20.72 -17.96 -31.19
CA HIS A 56 20.24 -17.82 -29.81
C HIS A 56 18.72 -17.59 -29.76
N LEU A 57 18.06 -18.18 -28.77
CA LEU A 57 16.61 -18.01 -28.52
C LEU A 57 16.37 -17.53 -27.08
N PHE A 58 15.72 -16.38 -26.92
CA PHE A 58 15.41 -15.79 -25.61
C PHE A 58 13.92 -15.89 -25.32
N LEU A 59 13.55 -16.51 -24.20
CA LEU A 59 12.16 -16.66 -23.77
C LEU A 59 11.93 -15.89 -22.48
N VAL A 60 11.05 -14.90 -22.53
CA VAL A 60 10.76 -13.99 -21.41
C VAL A 60 9.31 -14.19 -20.96
N GLY A 61 9.11 -14.85 -19.82
CA GLY A 61 7.78 -15.06 -19.21
C GLY A 61 7.40 -16.52 -19.05
N ALA A 62 6.16 -16.78 -18.62
CA ALA A 62 5.65 -18.09 -18.23
C ALA A 62 5.52 -19.08 -19.40
N ALA A 63 6.64 -19.60 -19.92
CA ALA A 63 6.63 -20.66 -20.91
C ALA A 63 6.28 -22.00 -20.24
N HIS A 64 5.21 -22.64 -20.71
CA HIS A 64 4.86 -23.99 -20.28
C HIS A 64 5.99 -24.96 -20.69
N PRO A 65 6.39 -25.94 -19.87
CA PRO A 65 7.51 -26.86 -20.16
C PRO A 65 7.43 -27.53 -21.54
N ASN A 66 6.22 -27.87 -21.98
CA ASN A 66 5.96 -28.48 -23.29
C ASN A 66 6.27 -27.54 -24.48
N LEU A 67 6.10 -26.23 -24.31
CA LEU A 67 6.43 -25.25 -25.33
C LEU A 67 7.95 -25.13 -25.50
N LEU A 68 8.68 -25.15 -24.38
CA LEU A 68 10.14 -25.12 -24.40
C LEU A 68 10.72 -26.37 -25.09
N ALA A 69 10.16 -27.55 -24.79
CA ALA A 69 10.54 -28.80 -25.46
C ALA A 69 10.30 -28.74 -26.97
N ALA A 70 9.12 -28.27 -27.41
CA ALA A 70 8.79 -28.13 -28.83
C ALA A 70 9.71 -27.13 -29.56
N LEU A 71 10.12 -26.04 -28.89
CA LEU A 71 11.05 -25.06 -29.45
C LEU A 71 12.47 -25.63 -29.57
N LEU A 72 12.95 -26.37 -28.58
CA LEU A 72 14.27 -27.01 -28.65
C LEU A 72 14.33 -28.09 -29.73
N GLU A 73 13.23 -28.80 -29.99
CA GLU A 73 13.12 -29.77 -31.07
C GLU A 73 13.08 -29.09 -32.46
N ALA A 74 12.39 -27.95 -32.56
CA ALA A 74 12.29 -27.18 -33.81
C ALA A 74 13.59 -26.44 -34.19
N PHE A 75 14.46 -26.15 -33.21
CA PHE A 75 15.70 -25.39 -33.41
C PHE A 75 16.93 -26.14 -32.86
N PRO A 76 17.33 -27.27 -33.50
CA PRO A 76 18.43 -28.08 -33.02
C PRO A 76 19.77 -27.32 -33.12
N GLY A 77 20.44 -27.14 -31.98
CA GLY A 77 21.76 -26.48 -31.89
C GLY A 77 21.72 -25.03 -31.38
N VAL A 78 20.53 -24.50 -31.08
CA VAL A 78 20.34 -23.15 -30.56
C VAL A 78 20.45 -23.13 -29.04
N SER A 79 21.20 -22.17 -28.49
CA SER A 79 21.24 -21.95 -27.03
C SER A 79 20.01 -21.17 -26.59
N CYS A 80 19.30 -21.67 -25.58
CA CYS A 80 18.07 -21.05 -25.09
C CYS A 80 18.27 -20.45 -23.70
N VAL A 81 17.78 -19.23 -23.49
CA VAL A 81 17.83 -18.54 -22.18
C VAL A 81 16.39 -18.25 -21.74
N VAL A 82 16.03 -18.72 -20.55
CA VAL A 82 14.67 -18.60 -20.01
C VAL A 82 14.68 -17.68 -18.79
N PHE A 83 13.89 -16.61 -18.85
CA PHE A 83 13.71 -15.70 -17.73
C PHE A 83 12.44 -16.08 -16.97
N VAL A 84 12.59 -16.39 -15.68
CA VAL A 84 11.47 -16.66 -14.76
C VAL A 84 11.15 -15.41 -13.96
N ASP A 85 9.87 -15.08 -13.84
CA ASP A 85 9.42 -13.81 -13.23
C ASP A 85 9.19 -13.92 -11.71
N SER A 86 9.31 -15.13 -11.14
CA SER A 86 9.03 -15.35 -9.72
C SER A 86 9.67 -16.63 -9.15
N PRO A 87 9.98 -16.66 -7.84
CA PRO A 87 10.45 -17.87 -7.15
C PRO A 87 9.47 -19.05 -7.19
N ALA A 88 8.17 -18.78 -7.36
CA ALA A 88 7.15 -19.81 -7.53
C ALA A 88 7.22 -20.49 -8.90
N GLN A 89 7.49 -19.73 -9.97
CA GLN A 89 7.72 -20.29 -11.30
C GLN A 89 9.01 -21.11 -11.35
N LEU A 90 10.09 -20.63 -10.72
CA LEU A 90 11.34 -21.38 -10.61
C LEU A 90 11.15 -22.73 -9.91
N ARG A 91 10.34 -22.77 -8.83
CA ARG A 91 9.97 -24.02 -8.15
C ARG A 91 9.18 -24.97 -9.04
N ARG A 92 8.14 -24.48 -9.73
CA ARG A 92 7.38 -25.31 -10.69
C ARG A 92 8.24 -25.88 -11.81
N PHE A 93 9.20 -25.08 -12.30
CA PHE A 93 10.15 -25.52 -13.32
C PHE A 93 11.04 -26.66 -12.80
N ARG A 94 11.57 -26.55 -11.57
CA ARG A 94 12.36 -27.60 -10.88
C ARG A 94 11.54 -28.87 -10.58
N GLU A 95 10.28 -28.73 -10.22
CA GLU A 95 9.38 -29.87 -9.96
C GLU A 95 9.03 -30.61 -11.27
N SER A 96 8.85 -29.89 -12.37
CA SER A 96 8.57 -30.49 -13.68
C SER A 96 9.79 -31.20 -14.32
N SER A 97 11.00 -30.75 -14.02
CA SER A 97 12.24 -31.40 -14.51
C SER A 97 12.58 -32.68 -13.75
N SER A 98 12.25 -32.74 -12.45
CA SER A 98 12.44 -33.93 -11.61
C SER A 98 11.39 -35.03 -11.84
N ALA A 99 10.23 -34.70 -12.40
CA ALA A 99 9.14 -35.64 -12.72
C ALA A 99 9.36 -36.50 -14.00
N GLY A 100 10.53 -36.46 -14.62
CA GLY A 100 10.91 -37.38 -15.70
C GLY A 100 10.55 -36.96 -17.13
N ALA A 101 9.94 -35.80 -17.34
CA ALA A 101 9.55 -35.30 -18.67
C ALA A 101 10.74 -34.94 -19.60
N TRP A 102 11.96 -34.84 -19.06
CA TRP A 102 13.13 -34.33 -19.80
C TRP A 102 14.18 -35.40 -20.15
N ARG A 103 13.93 -36.67 -19.81
CA ARG A 103 14.93 -37.75 -19.95
C ARG A 103 15.24 -38.19 -21.39
N SER A 104 14.60 -37.62 -22.43
CA SER A 104 14.82 -38.05 -23.82
C SER A 104 15.50 -37.03 -24.74
N VAL A 105 16.05 -35.93 -24.21
CA VAL A 105 16.84 -34.99 -25.02
C VAL A 105 18.32 -35.22 -24.70
N ASP A 106 18.97 -36.07 -25.50
CA ASP A 106 20.38 -36.40 -25.34
C ASP A 106 21.27 -35.14 -25.45
N GLY A 107 22.04 -34.85 -24.39
CA GLY A 107 23.12 -33.86 -24.42
C GLY A 107 22.84 -32.47 -23.85
N LEU A 108 21.69 -32.25 -23.21
CA LEU A 108 21.35 -30.96 -22.57
C LEU A 108 22.09 -30.80 -21.22
N THR A 109 22.90 -29.74 -21.06
CA THR A 109 23.48 -29.36 -19.75
C THR A 109 22.70 -28.16 -19.20
N ILE A 110 22.13 -28.28 -18.00
CA ILE A 110 21.39 -27.21 -17.33
C ILE A 110 22.31 -26.62 -16.25
N ASP A 111 22.81 -25.40 -16.47
CA ASP A 111 23.63 -24.69 -15.49
C ASP A 111 22.76 -23.70 -14.70
N TYR A 112 22.81 -23.83 -13.37
CA TYR A 112 22.10 -22.95 -12.44
C TYR A 112 23.08 -21.99 -11.79
N ALA A 113 22.94 -20.68 -12.03
CA ALA A 113 23.66 -19.67 -11.27
C ALA A 113 22.89 -19.39 -9.96
N GLY A 114 23.31 -19.97 -8.84
CA GLY A 114 22.69 -19.65 -7.55
C GLY A 114 23.21 -20.41 -6.34
N GLU A 115 24.27 -19.89 -5.71
CA GLU A 115 24.46 -19.91 -4.25
C GLU A 115 24.76 -18.47 -3.75
N PRO A 116 24.54 -18.17 -2.45
CA PRO A 116 24.24 -16.80 -1.99
C PRO A 116 25.41 -15.81 -1.96
N ASP A 117 26.65 -16.28 -1.94
CA ASP A 117 27.83 -15.43 -1.76
C ASP A 117 28.77 -15.53 -2.96
N ASP A 118 28.54 -14.68 -3.98
CA ASP A 118 29.62 -14.06 -4.78
C ASP A 118 29.03 -13.25 -5.95
N ALA A 119 29.13 -11.92 -5.86
CA ALA A 119 28.78 -10.99 -6.95
C ALA A 119 29.80 -11.00 -8.11
N GLN A 120 30.83 -11.85 -8.07
CA GLN A 120 31.90 -11.89 -9.08
C GLN A 120 31.61 -12.81 -10.28
N LEU A 121 30.55 -13.62 -10.26
CA LEU A 121 30.29 -14.58 -11.35
C LEU A 121 29.62 -14.01 -12.60
N LEU A 122 28.95 -12.86 -12.54
CA LEU A 122 28.25 -12.28 -13.70
C LEU A 122 29.20 -11.68 -14.75
N VAL A 123 30.40 -11.25 -14.33
CA VAL A 123 31.48 -10.86 -15.25
C VAL A 123 32.12 -12.11 -15.90
N ALA A 124 32.09 -13.26 -15.23
CA ALA A 124 32.61 -14.53 -15.76
C ALA A 124 31.67 -15.17 -16.80
N ALA A 125 30.34 -15.04 -16.68
CA ALA A 125 29.39 -15.58 -17.66
C ALA A 125 29.52 -14.90 -19.04
N GLY A 126 29.79 -13.60 -19.09
CA GLY A 126 30.09 -12.88 -20.33
C GLY A 126 31.45 -13.24 -20.93
N ALA A 127 32.45 -13.55 -20.10
CA ALA A 127 33.78 -13.97 -20.56
C ALA A 127 33.81 -15.42 -21.08
N VAL A 128 33.02 -16.33 -20.49
CA VAL A 128 32.94 -17.74 -20.91
C VAL A 128 32.28 -17.91 -22.28
N LEU A 129 31.40 -16.99 -22.69
CA LEU A 129 30.77 -16.99 -24.02
C LEU A 129 31.65 -16.37 -25.12
N ALA A 130 32.67 -15.59 -24.77
CA ALA A 130 33.52 -14.88 -25.74
C ALA A 130 34.76 -15.66 -26.22
N GLU A 131 35.18 -16.73 -25.52
CA GLU A 131 36.49 -17.38 -25.77
C GLU A 131 36.44 -18.88 -26.16
N ARG A 132 35.36 -19.41 -26.76
CA ARG A 132 35.35 -20.83 -27.19
C ARG A 132 35.11 -21.02 -28.69
N PRO A 133 36.03 -21.70 -29.41
CA PRO A 133 35.75 -22.20 -30.75
C PRO A 133 34.97 -23.54 -30.70
N ALA A 134 34.11 -23.74 -31.69
CA ALA A 134 33.13 -24.82 -31.88
C ALA A 134 33.70 -26.28 -31.85
N PRO A 135 32.87 -27.35 -31.72
CA PRO A 135 31.41 -27.37 -31.81
C PRO A 135 30.64 -27.80 -30.54
N LEU A 136 29.65 -26.95 -30.23
CA LEU A 136 28.31 -27.13 -29.65
C LEU A 136 28.04 -28.30 -28.67
N ARG A 137 27.80 -27.92 -27.40
CA ARG A 137 26.86 -28.58 -26.47
C ARG A 137 25.74 -27.60 -26.12
N GLN A 138 24.50 -28.07 -26.11
CA GLN A 138 23.32 -27.24 -25.79
C GLN A 138 23.37 -26.79 -24.32
N SER A 139 23.23 -25.48 -24.09
CA SER A 139 23.28 -24.87 -22.75
C SER A 139 21.99 -24.10 -22.49
N LEU A 140 21.36 -24.36 -21.33
CA LEU A 140 20.18 -23.62 -20.85
C LEU A 140 20.61 -22.78 -19.64
N VAL A 141 20.43 -21.45 -19.74
CA VAL A 141 20.72 -20.51 -18.65
C VAL A 141 19.42 -19.90 -18.14
N VAL A 142 19.20 -19.97 -16.83
CA VAL A 142 18.04 -19.33 -16.16
C VAL A 142 18.56 -18.15 -15.35
N ALA A 143 18.10 -16.95 -15.67
CA ALA A 143 18.58 -15.70 -15.05
C ALA A 143 17.43 -14.91 -14.42
N ASP A 144 17.74 -14.21 -13.32
CA ASP A 144 16.85 -13.28 -12.62
C ASP A 144 16.95 -11.89 -13.26
N PRO A 145 15.87 -11.36 -13.85
CA PRO A 145 15.89 -10.06 -14.52
C PRO A 145 16.09 -8.86 -13.58
N GLU A 146 15.83 -8.98 -12.27
CA GLU A 146 15.98 -7.85 -11.33
C GLU A 146 17.43 -7.41 -11.11
N ARG A 147 18.42 -8.24 -11.47
CA ARG A 147 19.86 -7.96 -11.28
C ARG A 147 20.58 -7.39 -12.51
N LEU A 148 19.91 -7.28 -13.65
CA LEU A 148 20.51 -6.77 -14.91
C LEU A 148 20.20 -5.29 -15.18
N ALA A 149 19.29 -4.67 -14.44
CA ALA A 149 18.86 -3.28 -14.66
C ALA A 149 19.84 -2.20 -14.13
N ASP A 150 20.82 -2.57 -13.30
CA ASP A 150 21.65 -1.61 -12.55
C ASP A 150 23.05 -1.33 -13.14
N VAL A 151 23.27 -1.63 -14.43
CA VAL A 151 24.55 -1.31 -15.09
C VAL A 151 24.32 -0.36 -16.26
N PRO A 152 24.22 0.96 -16.00
CA PRO A 152 25.29 1.82 -16.50
C PRO A 152 25.45 3.14 -15.71
N CYS A 153 26.54 3.32 -14.96
CA CYS A 153 27.40 4.54 -14.88
C CYS A 153 28.23 4.67 -13.59
N LEU A 154 29.01 3.65 -13.20
CA LEU A 154 30.00 3.82 -12.11
C LEU A 154 31.42 3.31 -12.42
N GLY A 155 31.73 3.01 -13.69
CA GLY A 155 33.05 2.50 -14.08
C GLY A 155 34.15 3.56 -14.24
N ARG A 156 33.82 4.87 -14.29
CA ARG A 156 34.81 5.92 -14.61
C ARG A 156 35.20 6.85 -13.46
N ALA A 157 34.42 6.93 -12.39
CA ALA A 157 34.74 7.76 -11.22
C ALA A 157 35.48 6.97 -10.12
N VAL A 158 35.14 5.68 -9.94
CA VAL A 158 35.72 4.83 -8.89
C VAL A 158 37.11 4.31 -9.28
N GLY A 159 37.35 4.04 -10.57
CA GLY A 159 38.68 3.62 -11.06
C GLY A 159 39.77 4.67 -10.81
N ARG A 160 39.50 5.95 -11.11
CA ARG A 160 40.48 7.04 -10.91
C ARG A 160 40.79 7.35 -9.45
N LEU A 161 39.88 7.03 -8.52
CA LEU A 161 40.08 7.25 -7.09
C LEU A 161 40.77 6.06 -6.42
N ARG A 162 40.50 4.83 -6.87
CA ARG A 162 41.21 3.64 -6.40
C ARG A 162 42.69 3.69 -6.78
N ASP A 163 42.99 4.10 -8.01
CA ASP A 163 44.36 4.26 -8.51
C ASP A 163 45.17 5.36 -7.80
N LEU A 164 44.49 6.27 -7.08
CA LEU A 164 45.10 7.39 -6.35
C LEU A 164 45.42 7.08 -4.88
N VAL A 165 44.72 6.09 -4.29
CA VAL A 165 44.79 5.79 -2.84
C VAL A 165 45.47 4.46 -2.55
N GLU A 166 45.40 3.50 -3.47
CA GLU A 166 46.02 2.18 -3.33
C GLU A 166 47.57 2.20 -3.16
N PRO A 167 48.35 3.20 -3.63
CA PRO A 167 49.79 3.23 -3.38
C PRO A 167 50.19 3.66 -1.96
N LEU A 168 49.28 4.23 -1.15
CA LEU A 168 49.69 4.97 0.05
C LEU A 168 49.82 4.13 1.32
N GLY A 169 49.11 3.01 1.45
CA GLY A 169 49.16 2.17 2.65
C GLY A 169 48.90 2.92 3.98
N THR A 170 48.90 2.21 5.10
CA THR A 170 48.75 2.83 6.43
C THR A 170 49.95 3.70 6.82
N ALA A 171 51.13 3.48 6.22
CA ALA A 171 52.35 4.25 6.47
C ALA A 171 52.41 5.62 5.73
N GLY A 172 51.79 5.75 4.55
CA GLY A 172 51.82 7.01 3.78
C GLY A 172 50.83 8.07 4.29
N ILE A 173 49.78 7.67 5.00
CA ILE A 173 48.83 8.61 5.61
C ILE A 173 49.44 9.35 6.81
N ASP A 174 50.26 8.68 7.61
CA ASP A 174 50.97 9.31 8.74
C ASP A 174 52.04 10.31 8.24
N GLU A 175 52.66 10.06 7.08
CA GLU A 175 53.64 10.95 6.45
C GLU A 175 53.00 12.21 5.84
N VAL A 176 51.80 12.08 5.25
CA VAL A 176 50.99 13.22 4.76
C VAL A 176 50.45 14.08 5.93
N LEU A 177 50.19 13.48 7.09
CA LEU A 177 49.74 14.20 8.29
C LEU A 177 50.89 14.84 9.09
N THR A 178 52.13 14.34 8.97
CA THR A 178 53.31 14.95 9.62
C THR A 178 53.95 16.06 8.79
N ASN A 179 53.86 16.03 7.46
CA ASN A 179 54.31 17.12 6.60
C ASN A 179 53.16 18.07 6.24
N GLY A 180 52.87 19.02 7.13
CA GLY A 180 51.76 19.99 7.07
C GLY A 180 51.74 21.01 5.92
N GLU A 181 52.32 20.71 4.76
CA GLU A 181 52.29 21.58 3.58
C GLU A 181 51.06 21.34 2.67
N ALA A 182 50.48 20.13 2.68
CA ALA A 182 49.36 19.78 1.79
C ALA A 182 47.98 20.37 2.18
N LEU A 183 47.86 21.01 3.35
CA LEU A 183 46.57 21.51 3.90
C LEU A 183 46.45 23.05 3.96
N ARG A 184 47.36 23.80 3.33
CA ARG A 184 47.37 25.27 3.42
C ARG A 184 46.35 25.99 2.52
N CYS A 185 45.77 25.29 1.55
CA CYS A 185 44.76 25.84 0.65
C CYS A 185 43.35 25.76 1.27
N ALA A 186 42.63 26.88 1.29
CA ALA A 186 41.28 26.99 1.87
C ALA A 186 40.27 26.04 1.21
N GLU A 187 40.42 25.73 -0.08
CA GLU A 187 39.55 24.82 -0.80
C GLU A 187 39.78 23.35 -0.41
N SER A 188 41.03 22.94 -0.19
CA SER A 188 41.37 21.62 0.34
C SER A 188 40.85 21.43 1.76
N ARG A 189 40.90 22.48 2.58
CA ARG A 189 40.34 22.50 3.95
C ARG A 189 38.80 22.38 3.93
N ALA A 190 38.12 23.09 3.03
CA ALA A 190 36.67 23.01 2.85
C ALA A 190 36.20 21.67 2.23
N ALA A 191 37.02 21.07 1.35
CA ALA A 191 36.75 19.74 0.80
C ALA A 191 36.90 18.65 1.87
N LEU A 192 37.93 18.75 2.72
CA LEU A 192 38.15 17.83 3.83
C LEU A 192 37.05 17.94 4.91
N LEU A 193 36.58 19.15 5.22
CA LEU A 193 35.45 19.36 6.13
C LEU A 193 34.15 18.74 5.60
N ARG A 194 33.84 18.95 4.31
CA ARG A 194 32.69 18.31 3.65
C ARG A 194 32.84 16.78 3.54
N PHE A 195 34.07 16.28 3.46
CA PHE A 195 34.36 14.86 3.48
C PHE A 195 34.19 14.26 4.88
N VAL A 196 34.61 14.97 5.94
CA VAL A 196 34.40 14.57 7.34
C VAL A 196 32.91 14.62 7.73
N GLU A 197 32.16 15.64 7.28
CA GLU A 197 30.71 15.71 7.42
C GLU A 197 30.00 14.52 6.76
N ARG A 198 30.56 13.99 5.65
CA ARG A 198 30.05 12.78 4.98
C ARG A 198 30.52 11.48 5.63
N LEU A 199 31.68 11.46 6.28
CA LEU A 199 32.22 10.31 7.00
C LEU A 199 31.58 10.10 8.38
N GLY A 200 30.83 11.08 8.92
CA GLY A 200 30.07 10.94 10.17
C GLY A 200 29.05 9.78 10.18
N THR A 201 28.83 9.10 9.05
CA THR A 201 28.01 7.89 8.92
C THR A 201 28.81 6.58 8.99
N CYS A 202 30.14 6.63 9.00
CA CYS A 202 31.02 5.46 9.14
C CYS A 202 31.70 5.51 10.51
N GLY A 203 31.56 4.44 11.31
CA GLY A 203 31.84 4.38 12.75
C GLY A 203 33.27 4.67 13.27
N ASP A 204 34.18 5.24 12.47
CA ASP A 204 35.54 5.61 12.87
C ASP A 204 35.66 7.11 13.18
N THR A 205 34.95 7.54 14.22
CA THR A 205 34.92 8.92 14.73
C THR A 205 36.29 9.43 15.17
N PHE A 206 37.21 8.54 15.55
CA PHE A 206 38.58 8.88 15.95
C PHE A 206 39.42 9.44 14.78
N TYR A 207 39.18 8.95 13.54
CA TYR A 207 39.86 9.43 12.34
C TYR A 207 39.33 10.79 11.86
N ALA A 208 38.01 10.98 11.92
CA ALA A 208 37.36 12.26 11.63
C ALA A 208 37.87 13.40 12.53
N LEU A 209 38.10 13.11 13.81
CA LEU A 209 38.61 14.07 14.80
C LEU A 209 40.09 14.41 14.61
N ARG A 210 40.93 13.43 14.26
CA ARG A 210 42.33 13.71 13.86
C ARG A 210 42.39 14.57 12.60
N LEU A 211 41.51 14.32 11.63
CA LEU A 211 41.42 15.11 10.40
C LEU A 211 40.90 16.53 10.67
N LEU A 212 39.94 16.74 11.58
CA LEU A 212 39.46 18.06 12.00
C LEU A 212 40.53 18.86 12.77
N SER A 213 41.30 18.20 13.63
CA SER A 213 42.41 18.83 14.35
C SER A 213 43.55 19.23 13.40
N ALA A 214 43.93 18.34 12.47
CA ALA A 214 44.91 18.63 11.44
C ALA A 214 44.42 19.74 10.49
N ALA A 215 43.15 19.72 10.10
CA ALA A 215 42.55 20.74 9.26
C ALA A 215 42.52 22.09 9.94
N SER A 216 42.19 22.21 11.22
CA SER A 216 42.08 23.51 11.92
C SER A 216 43.42 24.16 12.27
N GLY A 217 44.55 23.46 12.11
CA GLY A 217 45.88 23.95 12.49
C GLY A 217 46.12 23.98 14.00
N SER A 218 45.24 23.35 14.77
CA SER A 218 45.36 23.22 16.22
C SER A 218 46.07 21.91 16.54
N SER A 219 47.01 21.94 17.50
CA SER A 219 47.63 20.70 18.02
C SER A 219 46.53 19.73 18.49
N PRO A 220 46.66 18.40 18.26
CA PRO A 220 45.69 17.38 18.70
C PRO A 220 45.28 17.46 20.19
N SER A 221 46.04 18.19 21.01
CA SER A 221 45.74 18.48 22.41
C SER A 221 44.71 19.59 22.67
N MET A 222 44.11 20.21 21.65
CA MET A 222 43.24 21.40 21.83
C MET A 222 41.73 21.18 21.64
N VAL A 223 41.24 20.00 21.25
CA VAL A 223 39.79 19.74 21.33
C VAL A 223 39.45 19.55 22.80
N ARG A 224 38.71 20.50 23.39
CA ARG A 224 38.34 20.42 24.80
C ARG A 224 37.44 19.20 24.99
N PRO A 225 37.67 18.34 25.99
CA PRO A 225 36.82 17.18 26.27
C PRO A 225 35.33 17.51 26.37
N SER A 226 34.99 18.74 26.80
CA SER A 226 33.61 19.26 26.80
C SER A 226 32.99 19.38 25.41
N GLN A 227 33.73 19.80 24.40
CA GLN A 227 33.22 19.94 23.02
C GLN A 227 32.92 18.58 22.39
N LEU A 228 33.73 17.57 22.72
CA LEU A 228 33.51 16.18 22.32
C LEU A 228 32.32 15.54 23.03
N ALA A 229 32.20 15.79 24.34
CA ALA A 229 31.05 15.35 25.12
C ALA A 229 29.75 16.00 24.62
N ALA A 230 29.76 17.30 24.31
CA ALA A 230 28.63 18.01 23.71
C ALA A 230 28.28 17.47 22.32
N TYR A 231 29.27 17.17 21.48
CA TYR A 231 29.05 16.60 20.14
C TYR A 231 28.42 15.20 20.20
N TRP A 232 28.94 14.29 21.03
CA TRP A 232 28.33 12.97 21.19
C TRP A 232 26.97 13.02 21.90
N SER A 233 26.77 13.98 22.81
CA SER A 233 25.45 14.24 23.40
C SER A 233 24.43 14.69 22.36
N GLN A 234 24.81 15.54 21.41
CA GLN A 234 23.94 15.96 20.31
C GLN A 234 23.55 14.78 19.40
N LEU A 235 24.41 13.77 19.30
CA LEU A 235 24.12 12.52 18.59
C LEU A 235 23.37 11.48 19.45
N GLY A 236 23.02 11.82 20.71
CA GLY A 236 22.38 10.89 21.66
C GLY A 236 23.31 9.81 22.22
N GLU A 237 24.63 9.88 21.98
CA GLU A 237 25.62 8.87 22.35
C GLU A 237 26.24 9.11 23.74
N PHE A 238 25.41 9.33 24.76
CA PHE A 238 25.85 9.65 26.13
C PHE A 238 26.79 8.60 26.75
N SER A 239 26.59 7.31 26.45
CA SER A 239 27.46 6.23 26.94
C SER A 239 28.85 6.26 26.31
N ARG A 240 28.98 6.68 25.03
CA ARG A 240 30.30 6.90 24.41
C ARG A 240 30.96 8.15 24.97
N ALA A 241 30.20 9.22 25.16
CA ALA A 241 30.71 10.42 25.81
C ALA A 241 31.24 10.10 27.22
N LYS A 242 30.46 9.34 28.00
CA LYS A 242 30.85 8.91 29.35
C LYS A 242 32.08 8.00 29.33
N GLY A 243 32.07 6.94 28.52
CA GLY A 243 33.20 6.00 28.43
C GLY A 243 34.49 6.66 27.93
N PHE A 244 34.38 7.63 27.01
CA PHE A 244 35.52 8.42 26.58
C PHE A 244 36.04 9.34 27.68
N LEU A 245 35.16 10.02 28.41
CA LEU A 245 35.58 10.83 29.56
C LEU A 245 36.21 9.96 30.66
N GLU A 246 35.67 8.78 30.95
CA GLU A 246 36.27 7.83 31.90
C GLU A 246 37.66 7.37 31.45
N GLN A 247 37.85 7.10 30.15
CA GLN A 247 39.15 6.77 29.58
C GLN A 247 40.13 7.94 29.70
N MET A 248 39.73 9.16 29.32
CA MET A 248 40.59 10.34 29.44
C MET A 248 40.99 10.65 30.88
N GLU A 249 40.11 10.38 31.85
CA GLU A 249 40.42 10.54 33.27
C GLU A 249 41.44 9.49 33.73
N SER A 250 41.29 8.24 33.27
CA SER A 250 42.28 7.18 33.49
C SER A 250 43.65 7.56 32.92
N ASP A 251 43.68 8.35 31.84
CA ASP A 251 44.90 8.86 31.21
C ASP A 251 45.45 10.14 31.88
N GLY A 252 44.87 10.55 33.03
CA GLY A 252 45.36 11.67 33.85
C GLY A 252 44.87 13.06 33.41
N VAL A 253 43.86 13.13 32.52
CA VAL A 253 43.28 14.40 32.07
C VAL A 253 42.26 14.90 33.09
N SER A 254 42.38 16.16 33.51
CA SER A 254 41.40 16.79 34.41
C SER A 254 40.11 17.16 33.66
N LEU A 255 39.00 16.50 33.98
CA LEU A 255 37.73 16.60 33.26
C LEU A 255 36.61 17.33 34.01
N GLY A 256 36.89 17.98 35.14
CA GLY A 256 35.85 18.55 36.03
C GLY A 256 34.71 19.26 35.29
N ALA A 257 35.04 20.25 34.45
CA ALA A 257 34.03 20.98 33.67
C ALA A 257 33.27 20.12 32.63
N ALA A 258 33.93 19.14 32.02
CA ALA A 258 33.31 18.25 31.02
C ALA A 258 32.36 17.23 31.68
N LYS A 259 32.66 16.78 32.90
CA LYS A 259 31.76 15.93 33.69
C LYS A 259 30.53 16.69 34.17
N ASP A 260 30.70 17.94 34.60
CA ASP A 260 29.59 18.81 35.00
C ASP A 260 28.66 19.09 33.81
N GLU A 261 29.24 19.38 32.64
CA GLU A 261 28.50 19.61 31.40
C GLU A 261 27.80 18.34 30.89
N LEU A 262 28.46 17.17 30.90
CA LEU A 262 27.81 15.90 30.56
C LEU A 262 26.69 15.56 31.54
N SER A 263 26.85 15.82 32.83
CA SER A 263 25.81 15.63 33.84
C SER A 263 24.62 16.56 33.60
N ALA A 264 24.87 17.83 33.26
CA ALA A 264 23.82 18.78 32.91
C ALA A 264 23.06 18.36 31.62
N LEU A 265 23.77 17.86 30.61
CA LEU A 265 23.18 17.33 29.38
C LEU A 265 22.37 16.06 29.64
N GLN A 266 22.83 15.16 30.52
CA GLN A 266 22.06 13.99 30.97
C GLN A 266 20.76 14.40 31.68
N VAL A 267 20.81 15.42 32.54
CA VAL A 267 19.61 15.97 33.19
C VAL A 267 18.66 16.57 32.15
N HIS A 268 19.18 17.27 31.15
CA HIS A 268 18.39 17.85 30.06
C HIS A 268 17.71 16.78 29.20
N ASP A 269 18.46 15.77 28.73
CA ASP A 269 17.94 14.63 27.95
C ASP A 269 16.91 13.84 28.75
N ARG A 270 17.16 13.57 30.04
CA ARG A 270 16.17 12.93 30.92
C ARG A 270 14.88 13.74 31.01
N ARG A 271 14.98 15.06 31.17
CA ARG A 271 13.81 15.95 31.21
C ARG A 271 13.05 15.94 29.88
N GLN A 272 13.75 15.99 28.74
CA GLN A 272 13.13 15.90 27.42
C GLN A 272 12.41 14.56 27.22
N ARG A 273 13.02 13.44 27.63
CA ARG A 273 12.39 12.11 27.61
C ARG A 273 11.15 12.06 28.51
N ASP A 274 11.23 12.60 29.73
CA ASP A 274 10.09 12.66 30.65
C ASP A 274 8.94 13.51 30.08
N GLU A 275 9.26 14.62 29.39
CA GLU A 275 8.29 15.45 28.67
C GLU A 275 7.68 14.70 27.48
N LEU A 276 8.48 13.99 26.69
CA LEU A 276 8.02 13.19 25.54
C LEU A 276 7.12 12.02 25.97
N VAL A 277 7.52 11.30 27.02
CA VAL A 277 6.70 10.26 27.64
C VAL A 277 5.36 10.84 28.07
N ARG A 278 5.37 11.97 28.80
CA ARG A 278 4.13 12.59 29.28
C ARG A 278 3.24 12.97 28.10
N HIS A 279 3.81 13.55 27.05
CA HIS A 279 3.10 13.89 25.82
C HIS A 279 2.47 12.67 25.16
N ASN A 280 3.23 11.59 24.98
CA ASN A 280 2.73 10.33 24.41
C ASN A 280 1.66 9.67 25.31
N LEU A 281 1.85 9.67 26.63
CA LEU A 281 0.88 9.12 27.59
C LEU A 281 -0.44 9.89 27.59
N VAL A 282 -0.42 11.21 27.41
CA VAL A 282 -1.65 12.01 27.25
C VAL A 282 -2.42 11.52 26.02
N HIS A 283 -1.75 11.32 24.88
CA HIS A 283 -2.41 10.82 23.68
C HIS A 283 -2.86 9.36 23.78
N LEU A 284 -2.09 8.52 24.48
CA LEU A 284 -2.53 7.17 24.81
C LEU A 284 -3.75 7.22 25.75
N ALA A 285 -3.83 8.15 26.70
CA ALA A 285 -5.00 8.28 27.57
C ALA A 285 -6.26 8.67 26.78
N GLU A 286 -6.12 9.49 25.74
CA GLU A 286 -7.23 9.89 24.87
C GLU A 286 -7.75 8.73 23.99
N HIS A 287 -6.85 7.91 23.45
CA HIS A 287 -7.20 6.91 22.42
C HIS A 287 -7.15 5.45 22.87
N PHE A 288 -6.35 5.15 23.90
CA PHE A 288 -6.07 3.81 24.44
C PHE A 288 -5.90 3.86 25.98
N PRO A 289 -6.90 4.38 26.73
CA PRO A 289 -6.78 4.63 28.17
C PRO A 289 -6.38 3.38 28.97
N GLU A 290 -6.75 2.19 28.52
CA GLU A 290 -6.43 0.90 29.13
C GLU A 290 -4.92 0.59 29.15
N LEU A 291 -4.10 1.28 28.34
CA LEU A 291 -2.66 1.06 28.25
C LEU A 291 -1.84 1.99 29.13
N VAL A 292 -2.42 3.09 29.60
CA VAL A 292 -1.69 4.11 30.39
C VAL A 292 -1.18 3.51 31.69
N THR A 293 -2.07 2.94 32.51
CA THR A 293 -1.70 2.37 33.80
C THR A 293 -0.68 1.23 33.67
N PRO A 294 -0.85 0.24 32.76
CA PRO A 294 0.18 -0.76 32.52
C PRO A 294 1.54 -0.17 32.12
N LEU A 295 1.57 0.84 31.25
CA LEU A 295 2.82 1.47 30.78
C LEU A 295 3.50 2.32 31.85
N GLU A 296 2.74 2.94 32.76
CA GLU A 296 3.29 3.65 33.92
C GLU A 296 3.86 2.71 34.99
N GLN A 297 3.33 1.50 35.08
CA GLN A 297 3.80 0.47 36.00
C GLN A 297 5.04 -0.29 35.50
N VAL A 298 5.41 -0.13 34.22
CA VAL A 298 6.65 -0.67 33.69
C VAL A 298 7.82 0.07 34.35
N ASP A 299 8.59 -0.65 35.15
CA ASP A 299 9.86 -0.13 35.67
C ASP A 299 10.86 0.02 34.52
N ALA A 300 11.05 1.27 34.07
CA ALA A 300 12.00 1.61 33.01
C ALA A 300 13.44 1.15 33.34
N ALA A 301 13.80 1.02 34.62
CA ALA A 301 15.12 0.54 35.03
C ALA A 301 15.28 -0.99 34.91
N ALA A 302 14.16 -1.74 34.92
CA ALA A 302 14.14 -3.20 34.86
C ALA A 302 14.16 -3.74 33.42
N ILE A 303 14.16 -2.88 32.40
CA ILE A 303 14.15 -3.28 30.99
C ILE A 303 15.52 -3.85 30.62
N GLU A 304 15.68 -5.15 30.79
CA GLU A 304 16.78 -5.91 30.23
C GLU A 304 16.43 -6.19 28.77
N VAL A 305 17.01 -5.40 27.86
CA VAL A 305 16.65 -5.53 26.45
C VAL A 305 17.04 -6.90 25.92
N ALA A 306 16.01 -7.70 25.68
CA ALA A 306 16.15 -8.91 24.88
C ALA A 306 16.53 -8.47 23.47
N ARG A 307 17.67 -8.98 22.96
CA ARG A 307 17.91 -9.01 21.52
C ARG A 307 16.67 -9.61 20.87
N VAL A 308 15.95 -8.81 20.08
CA VAL A 308 14.89 -9.36 19.23
C VAL A 308 15.62 -10.02 18.07
N GLU A 309 15.86 -11.33 18.17
CA GLU A 309 16.38 -12.12 17.06
C GLU A 309 15.49 -11.89 15.83
N ASN A 310 16.09 -11.46 14.72
CA ASN A 310 15.42 -11.11 13.45
C ASN A 310 14.69 -9.75 13.39
N SER A 311 14.91 -8.84 14.34
CA SER A 311 14.60 -7.42 14.13
C SER A 311 15.77 -6.73 13.44
N PRO A 312 15.55 -5.81 12.48
CA PRO A 312 16.62 -4.94 12.02
C PRO A 312 17.09 -3.99 13.13
N TRP A 313 16.52 -4.02 14.33
CA TRP A 313 16.96 -3.23 15.48
C TRP A 313 17.62 -4.12 16.53
N ILE A 314 18.88 -3.83 16.86
CA ILE A 314 19.55 -4.35 18.07
C ILE A 314 19.68 -3.18 19.03
N TYR A 315 18.95 -3.17 20.14
CA TYR A 315 19.28 -2.28 21.25
C TYR A 315 20.17 -3.01 22.25
N ASP A 316 21.38 -2.50 22.46
CA ASP A 316 22.43 -3.07 23.29
C ASP A 316 22.52 -2.32 24.62
N ARG A 317 22.14 -3.02 25.69
CA ARG A 317 22.14 -2.48 27.07
C ARG A 317 23.54 -2.17 27.60
N ALA A 318 24.57 -2.88 27.13
CA ALA A 318 25.95 -2.62 27.57
C ALA A 318 26.50 -1.31 26.98
N THR A 319 25.95 -0.86 25.86
CA THR A 319 26.44 0.31 25.13
C THR A 319 25.42 1.45 25.01
N ASP A 320 24.18 1.24 25.48
CA ASP A 320 23.02 2.13 25.32
C ASP A 320 22.80 2.52 23.83
N ARG A 321 22.97 1.58 22.91
CA ARG A 321 22.88 1.83 21.45
C ARG A 321 21.74 1.07 20.80
N SER A 322 21.06 1.71 19.86
CA SER A 322 20.21 1.06 18.85
C SER A 322 20.98 0.94 17.54
N TYR A 323 21.07 -0.24 16.95
CA TYR A 323 21.65 -0.45 15.61
C TYR A 323 20.57 -0.88 14.63
N LEU A 324 20.56 -0.28 13.43
CA LEU A 324 19.68 -0.60 12.32
C LEU A 324 20.44 -1.49 11.33
N ALA A 325 20.08 -2.76 11.21
CA ALA A 325 20.86 -3.74 10.47
C ALA A 325 20.69 -3.62 8.94
N GLU A 326 19.48 -3.35 8.40
CA GLU A 326 19.29 -3.49 6.93
C GLU A 326 18.27 -2.58 6.21
N TYR A 327 17.73 -1.49 6.78
CA TYR A 327 17.00 -0.49 5.97
C TYR A 327 17.19 0.94 6.50
N PRO A 328 17.80 1.87 5.74
CA PRO A 328 18.05 3.22 6.24
C PRO A 328 16.74 4.00 6.31
N LEU A 329 16.12 4.04 7.48
CA LEU A 329 15.41 5.24 7.89
C LEU A 329 16.48 6.29 8.20
N LEU A 330 16.70 7.22 7.27
CA LEU A 330 17.51 8.40 7.57
C LEU A 330 16.65 9.26 8.50
N PHE A 331 17.00 9.42 9.76
CA PHE A 331 16.38 10.46 10.58
C PHE A 331 17.13 11.76 10.34
N GLU A 332 16.42 12.88 10.23
CA GLU A 332 16.95 14.23 10.25
C GLU A 332 16.47 14.92 11.52
N GLU A 333 17.37 15.62 12.19
CA GLU A 333 17.00 16.49 13.28
C GLU A 333 16.40 17.78 12.72
N VAL A 334 15.10 18.01 12.95
CA VAL A 334 14.42 19.27 12.66
C VAL A 334 13.90 19.82 13.98
N ASP A 335 14.37 21.00 14.39
CA ASP A 335 14.00 21.65 15.65
C ASP A 335 14.15 20.74 16.89
N HIS A 336 15.29 20.04 17.01
CA HIS A 336 15.59 19.10 18.11
C HIS A 336 14.68 17.87 18.18
N ARG A 337 14.00 17.53 17.08
CA ARG A 337 13.21 16.31 16.95
C ARG A 337 13.81 15.44 15.85
N LEU A 338 13.98 14.15 16.12
CA LEU A 338 14.34 13.17 15.09
C LEU A 338 13.12 12.92 14.19
N VAL A 339 13.14 13.51 13.00
CA VAL A 339 12.12 13.34 11.97
C VAL A 339 12.62 12.34 10.94
N PRO A 340 11.88 11.27 10.61
CA PRO A 340 12.30 10.36 9.54
C PRO A 340 12.33 11.09 8.19
N LYS A 341 13.53 11.35 7.68
CA LYS A 341 13.86 11.92 6.37
C LYS A 341 13.95 10.79 5.33
N ASN A 342 13.31 11.00 4.19
CA ASN A 342 13.47 10.16 2.99
C ASN A 342 13.35 8.65 3.25
N ALA A 343 12.12 8.12 3.26
CA ALA A 343 11.94 6.78 2.70
C ALA A 343 12.40 6.89 1.23
N PRO A 344 13.51 6.25 0.82
CA PRO A 344 14.17 6.56 -0.44
C PRO A 344 13.28 6.09 -1.60
N SER A 345 12.53 6.97 -2.27
CA SER A 345 11.71 6.72 -3.49
C SER A 345 10.79 5.46 -3.50
N ALA A 346 10.75 4.70 -2.42
CA ALA A 346 9.95 3.52 -2.14
C ALA A 346 8.54 3.80 -1.56
N PRO A 347 8.14 5.03 -1.15
CA PRO A 347 6.73 5.31 -0.86
C PRO A 347 5.82 4.86 -2.00
N ASP A 348 6.24 5.16 -3.24
CA ASP A 348 5.50 4.82 -4.44
C ASP A 348 5.45 3.31 -4.64
N ARG A 349 6.59 2.59 -4.53
CA ARG A 349 6.59 1.13 -4.70
C ARG A 349 5.80 0.38 -3.63
N PHE A 350 5.86 0.82 -2.38
CA PHE A 350 5.10 0.20 -1.30
C PHE A 350 3.61 0.50 -1.44
N ARG A 351 3.26 1.74 -1.81
CA ARG A 351 1.89 2.11 -2.17
C ARG A 351 1.43 1.32 -3.39
N ASP A 352 2.23 1.18 -4.43
CA ASP A 352 1.91 0.41 -5.64
C ASP A 352 1.75 -1.07 -5.32
N PHE A 353 2.53 -1.61 -4.39
CA PHE A 353 2.32 -2.95 -3.84
C PHE A 353 0.97 -3.06 -3.12
N LEU A 354 0.64 -2.10 -2.25
CA LEU A 354 -0.65 -2.06 -1.56
C LEU A 354 -1.83 -1.85 -2.53
N MET A 355 -1.65 -1.06 -3.59
CA MET A 355 -2.63 -0.82 -4.65
C MET A 355 -2.72 -1.99 -5.64
N GLY A 356 -1.64 -2.77 -5.77
CA GLY A 356 -1.56 -4.00 -6.57
C GLY A 356 -2.18 -5.20 -5.87
N LEU A 357 -2.61 -5.06 -4.61
CA LEU A 357 -3.48 -6.04 -3.97
C LEU A 357 -4.76 -6.18 -4.79
N ARG A 358 -5.25 -7.42 -4.93
CA ARG A 358 -6.41 -7.75 -5.78
C ARG A 358 -7.66 -6.93 -5.46
N ASP A 359 -7.79 -6.50 -4.21
CA ASP A 359 -8.83 -5.61 -3.75
C ASP A 359 -8.21 -4.53 -2.85
N PRO A 360 -8.10 -3.27 -3.28
CA PRO A 360 -7.61 -2.18 -2.44
C PRO A 360 -8.38 -2.04 -1.12
N ARG A 361 -9.62 -2.53 -1.06
CA ARG A 361 -10.47 -2.54 0.14
C ARG A 361 -10.07 -3.60 1.16
N SER A 362 -9.18 -4.54 0.82
CA SER A 362 -8.62 -5.52 1.76
C SER A 362 -7.24 -5.13 2.28
N ALA A 363 -6.72 -3.95 1.87
CA ALA A 363 -5.37 -3.49 2.15
C ALA A 363 -5.09 -3.14 3.62
N HIS A 364 -5.73 -3.78 4.59
CA HIS A 364 -5.39 -3.66 6.00
C HIS A 364 -4.01 -4.23 6.29
N ALA A 365 -3.35 -3.67 7.31
CA ALA A 365 -2.00 -4.03 7.67
C ALA A 365 -1.89 -4.43 9.14
N CYS A 366 -0.99 -5.35 9.46
CA CYS A 366 -0.60 -5.67 10.82
C CYS A 366 0.91 -5.56 10.99
N VAL A 367 1.34 -4.95 12.09
CA VAL A 367 2.72 -4.91 12.54
C VAL A 367 2.81 -5.65 13.87
N GLY A 368 3.55 -6.75 13.88
CA GLY A 368 3.61 -7.68 15.01
C GLY A 368 4.51 -7.24 16.17
N THR A 369 5.18 -6.09 16.07
CA THR A 369 5.95 -5.49 17.17
C THR A 369 6.19 -4.01 16.89
N VAL A 370 6.24 -3.20 17.95
CA VAL A 370 6.59 -1.77 17.86
C VAL A 370 8.05 -1.54 17.49
N ALA A 371 8.92 -2.55 17.65
CA ALA A 371 10.30 -2.47 17.16
C ALA A 371 10.37 -2.26 15.64
N ALA A 372 9.32 -2.61 14.90
CA ALA A 372 9.21 -2.34 13.48
C ALA A 372 8.68 -0.92 13.18
N LEU A 373 9.25 0.10 13.85
CA LEU A 373 8.83 1.51 13.71
C LEU A 373 8.84 1.97 12.25
N SER A 374 9.80 1.51 11.44
CA SER A 374 9.84 1.78 10.00
C SER A 374 8.60 1.32 9.26
N SER A 375 8.08 0.13 9.57
CA SER A 375 6.84 -0.37 8.99
C SER A 375 5.64 0.48 9.44
N ILE A 376 5.60 0.91 10.70
CA ILE A 376 4.52 1.77 11.22
C ILE A 376 4.52 3.12 10.48
N VAL A 377 5.69 3.76 10.36
CA VAL A 377 5.85 5.04 9.64
C VAL A 377 5.52 4.87 8.15
N ALA A 378 6.00 3.79 7.52
CA ALA A 378 5.74 3.53 6.11
C ALA A 378 4.24 3.33 5.83
N LEU A 379 3.55 2.52 6.65
CA LEU A 379 2.11 2.27 6.51
C LEU A 379 1.27 3.53 6.78
N THR A 380 1.61 4.29 7.81
CA THR A 380 0.87 5.51 8.16
C THR A 380 1.07 6.64 7.16
N ARG A 381 2.21 6.69 6.45
CA ARG A 381 2.49 7.66 5.37
C ARG A 381 1.96 7.21 4.00
N ASN A 382 1.92 5.92 3.70
CA ASN A 382 1.52 5.37 2.39
C ASN A 382 0.13 4.73 2.44
N ARG A 383 -0.86 5.53 2.84
CA ARG A 383 -2.22 5.03 3.00
C ARG A 383 -2.86 4.71 1.65
N VAL A 384 -3.60 3.61 1.63
CA VAL A 384 -4.51 3.31 0.51
C VAL A 384 -5.77 4.15 0.67
N SER A 385 -6.06 4.99 -0.31
CA SER A 385 -7.36 5.66 -0.44
C SER A 385 -8.24 4.87 -1.39
N THR A 386 -9.53 4.72 -1.08
CA THR A 386 -10.50 4.11 -1.99
C THR A 386 -11.58 5.12 -2.37
N ALA A 387 -12.38 4.79 -3.38
CA ALA A 387 -13.55 5.60 -3.76
C ALA A 387 -14.73 5.43 -2.79
N LEU A 388 -14.64 4.48 -1.85
CA LEU A 388 -15.68 4.27 -0.85
C LEU A 388 -15.64 5.39 0.18
N VAL A 389 -16.80 6.01 0.40
CA VAL A 389 -16.96 7.11 1.36
C VAL A 389 -16.65 6.55 2.75
N ASP A 390 -15.85 7.25 3.54
CA ASP A 390 -15.50 6.86 4.91
C ASP A 390 -14.72 5.54 5.12
N TRP A 391 -14.40 4.76 4.07
CA TRP A 391 -13.54 3.59 4.25
C TRP A 391 -12.12 4.03 4.61
N ARG A 392 -11.51 3.34 5.59
CA ARG A 392 -10.15 3.63 6.02
C ARG A 392 -9.33 2.35 6.18
N GLN A 393 -8.12 2.37 5.64
CA GLN A 393 -7.12 1.35 5.93
C GLN A 393 -6.81 1.35 7.44
N LEU A 394 -7.18 0.27 8.12
CA LEU A 394 -6.73 0.01 9.49
C LEU A 394 -5.33 -0.59 9.53
N ILE A 395 -4.55 -0.12 10.51
CA ILE A 395 -3.23 -0.62 10.86
C ILE A 395 -3.30 -1.22 12.26
N TYR A 396 -3.15 -2.53 12.36
CA TYR A 396 -3.16 -3.26 13.62
C TYR A 396 -1.74 -3.35 14.18
N LEU A 397 -1.48 -2.69 15.30
CA LEU A 397 -0.21 -2.74 16.00
C LEU A 397 -0.31 -3.70 17.18
N CYS A 398 0.52 -4.73 17.20
CA CYS A 398 0.52 -5.73 18.26
C CYS A 398 1.87 -5.70 18.98
N GLU A 399 1.89 -5.45 20.28
CA GLU A 399 3.13 -5.44 21.07
C GLU A 399 2.99 -6.21 22.39
N PRO A 400 3.52 -7.44 22.46
CA PRO A 400 3.43 -8.23 23.68
C PRO A 400 4.28 -7.70 24.85
N ASP A 401 5.35 -6.96 24.58
CA ASP A 401 6.29 -6.43 25.56
C ASP A 401 6.04 -4.94 25.84
N LEU A 402 5.35 -4.66 26.95
CA LEU A 402 5.10 -3.29 27.41
C LEU A 402 6.39 -2.53 27.72
N SER A 403 7.48 -3.23 28.03
CA SER A 403 8.78 -2.63 28.30
C SER A 403 9.36 -2.03 27.04
N LEU A 404 9.36 -2.82 25.96
CA LEU A 404 9.75 -2.35 24.64
C LEU A 404 8.85 -1.20 24.16
N PHE A 405 7.54 -1.31 24.38
CA PHE A 405 6.63 -0.25 24.00
C PHE A 405 6.85 1.05 24.79
N ARG A 406 7.07 0.93 26.10
CA ARG A 406 7.44 2.05 26.96
C ARG A 406 8.71 2.72 26.45
N ARG A 407 9.72 1.92 26.09
CA ARG A 407 10.97 2.44 25.54
C ARG A 407 10.76 3.18 24.22
N LEU A 408 9.85 2.70 23.37
CA LEU A 408 9.53 3.39 22.11
C LEU A 408 8.92 4.78 22.38
N ILE A 409 7.97 4.90 23.31
CA ILE A 409 7.35 6.20 23.64
C ILE A 409 8.29 7.15 24.39
N GLU A 410 9.38 6.64 24.98
CA GLU A 410 10.45 7.45 25.55
C GLU A 410 11.37 8.06 24.49
N LEU A 411 11.47 7.42 23.33
CA LEU A 411 12.44 7.76 22.30
C LEU A 411 11.81 8.49 21.10
N PHE A 412 10.51 8.30 20.85
CA PHE A 412 9.84 8.84 19.67
C PHE A 412 8.51 9.51 20.04
N ASP A 413 8.22 10.63 19.39
CA ASP A 413 6.89 11.21 19.40
C ASP A 413 5.96 10.35 18.53
N LEU A 414 5.14 9.53 19.19
CA LEU A 414 4.17 8.68 18.52
C LEU A 414 2.84 9.41 18.29
N SER A 415 2.66 10.61 18.86
CA SER A 415 1.39 11.34 18.77
C SER A 415 0.88 11.57 17.33
N PRO A 416 1.72 11.85 16.31
CA PRO A 416 1.23 12.02 14.94
C PRO A 416 0.62 10.73 14.36
N TYR A 417 1.03 9.58 14.88
CA TYR A 417 0.58 8.27 14.43
C TYR A 417 -0.61 7.78 15.27
N LEU A 418 -0.58 8.00 16.59
CA LEU A 418 -1.61 7.54 17.54
C LEU A 418 -2.91 8.34 17.50
N ARG A 419 -2.87 9.62 17.06
CA ARG A 419 -4.09 10.45 16.88
C ARG A 419 -5.02 9.95 15.76
N ASN A 420 -4.57 8.95 15.01
CA ASN A 420 -5.31 8.43 13.88
C ASN A 420 -6.19 7.24 14.31
N ASP A 421 -7.51 7.37 14.14
CA ASP A 421 -8.49 6.32 14.42
C ASP A 421 -8.30 5.02 13.61
N GLN A 422 -7.40 5.07 12.63
CA GLN A 422 -6.95 3.95 11.81
C GLN A 422 -6.01 2.99 12.54
N ILE A 423 -5.31 3.41 13.60
CA ILE A 423 -4.45 2.50 14.35
C ILE A 423 -5.28 1.76 15.40
N LYS A 424 -5.24 0.43 15.36
CA LYS A 424 -5.80 -0.44 16.41
C LYS A 424 -4.65 -1.10 17.15
N LEU A 425 -4.49 -0.77 18.42
CA LEU A 425 -3.38 -1.20 19.24
C LEU A 425 -3.80 -2.34 20.17
N PHE A 426 -3.02 -3.42 20.16
CA PHE A 426 -3.10 -4.52 21.10
C PHE A 426 -1.76 -4.59 21.83
N ALA A 427 -1.73 -4.38 23.14
CA ALA A 427 -0.47 -4.34 23.89
C ALA A 427 -0.50 -5.21 25.16
N GLY A 428 0.70 -5.61 25.59
CA GLY A 428 0.92 -6.48 26.74
C GLY A 428 0.87 -7.97 26.42
N ARG A 429 1.13 -8.82 27.41
CA ARG A 429 1.38 -10.26 27.21
C ARG A 429 0.28 -11.02 26.44
N SER A 430 -0.93 -10.49 26.42
CA SER A 430 -2.08 -11.03 25.68
C SER A 430 -2.34 -10.36 24.32
N ALA A 431 -1.51 -9.43 23.86
CA ALA A 431 -1.69 -8.62 22.65
C ALA A 431 -2.08 -9.48 21.45
N TYR A 432 -1.26 -10.49 21.11
CA TYR A 432 -1.54 -11.38 19.99
C TYR A 432 -2.82 -12.19 20.16
N LYS A 433 -3.14 -12.61 21.39
CA LYS A 433 -4.39 -13.35 21.66
C LYS A 433 -5.60 -12.45 21.45
N GLN A 434 -5.57 -11.23 21.99
CA GLN A 434 -6.65 -10.24 21.83
C GLN A 434 -6.80 -9.84 20.36
N PHE A 435 -5.69 -9.63 19.65
CA PHE A 435 -5.66 -9.35 18.22
C PHE A 435 -6.38 -10.45 17.43
N CYS A 436 -5.97 -11.71 17.57
CA CYS A 436 -6.63 -12.83 16.87
C CYS A 436 -8.10 -13.00 17.29
N LEU A 437 -8.40 -12.83 18.58
CA LEU A 437 -9.76 -12.93 19.10
C LEU A 437 -10.68 -11.88 18.47
N SER A 438 -10.18 -10.65 18.25
CA SER A 438 -10.96 -9.57 17.63
C SER A 438 -11.47 -9.91 16.22
N PHE A 439 -10.72 -10.71 15.44
CA PHE A 439 -11.21 -11.21 14.14
C PHE A 439 -12.12 -12.43 14.28
N ALA A 440 -11.88 -13.27 15.29
CA ALA A 440 -12.72 -14.43 15.55
C ALA A 440 -14.14 -14.02 15.99
N GLU A 441 -14.25 -12.98 16.81
CA GLU A 441 -15.52 -12.49 17.36
C GLU A 441 -16.30 -11.61 16.38
N ASN A 442 -15.61 -10.95 15.44
CA ASN A 442 -16.24 -10.02 14.51
C ASN A 442 -16.06 -10.45 13.05
N PRO A 443 -17.07 -11.05 12.39
CA PRO A 443 -16.97 -11.52 11.00
C PRO A 443 -16.94 -10.39 9.95
N PHE A 444 -17.26 -9.14 10.32
CA PHE A 444 -17.13 -7.97 9.45
C PHE A 444 -15.70 -7.44 9.36
N ARG A 445 -14.85 -7.78 10.35
CA ARG A 445 -13.47 -7.29 10.39
C ARG A 445 -12.60 -8.00 9.36
N ILE A 446 -11.97 -7.24 8.47
CA ILE A 446 -11.12 -7.80 7.42
C ILE A 446 -9.77 -8.22 8.02
N ILE A 447 -9.37 -9.48 7.78
CA ILE A 447 -8.06 -9.98 8.19
C ILE A 447 -6.99 -9.25 7.36
N PRO A 448 -5.95 -8.68 7.98
CA PRO A 448 -4.92 -7.93 7.25
C PRO A 448 -4.14 -8.84 6.28
N ASP A 449 -4.08 -8.41 5.03
CA ASP A 449 -3.30 -9.05 3.97
C ASP A 449 -1.80 -8.76 4.15
N PHE A 450 -1.47 -7.53 4.54
CA PHE A 450 -0.08 -7.15 4.83
C PHE A 450 0.27 -7.44 6.29
N ARG A 451 1.32 -8.22 6.52
CA ARG A 451 1.74 -8.66 7.85
C ARG A 451 3.25 -8.49 8.00
N ALA A 452 3.67 -7.44 8.69
CA ALA A 452 5.08 -7.16 8.96
C ALA A 452 5.45 -7.64 10.37
N HIS A 453 6.53 -8.41 10.49
CA HIS A 453 7.06 -8.89 11.78
C HIS A 453 6.02 -9.60 12.67
N VAL A 454 5.00 -10.22 12.06
CA VAL A 454 3.97 -11.00 12.78
C VAL A 454 4.52 -12.40 13.05
N PRO A 455 4.61 -12.87 14.30
CA PRO A 455 5.15 -14.21 14.60
C PRO A 455 4.33 -15.32 13.94
N ALA A 456 4.98 -16.42 13.53
CA ALA A 456 4.34 -17.55 12.87
C ALA A 456 3.11 -18.13 13.63
N PRO A 457 3.11 -18.24 14.99
CA PRO A 457 1.92 -18.66 15.72
C PRO A 457 0.70 -17.74 15.53
N VAL A 458 0.92 -16.43 15.37
CA VAL A 458 -0.12 -15.44 15.13
C VAL A 458 -0.63 -15.55 13.69
N GLN A 459 0.27 -15.74 12.72
CA GLN A 459 -0.13 -15.99 11.32
C GLN A 459 -1.02 -17.23 11.21
N GLY A 460 -0.60 -18.35 11.81
CA GLY A 460 -1.40 -19.57 11.84
C GLY A 460 -2.72 -19.41 12.62
N ALA A 461 -2.81 -18.50 13.59
CA ALA A 461 -4.07 -18.18 14.26
C ALA A 461 -5.03 -17.41 13.35
N LEU A 462 -4.54 -16.42 12.59
CA LEU A 462 -5.36 -15.70 11.61
C LEU A 462 -5.86 -16.64 10.50
N GLU A 463 -5.02 -17.56 10.03
CA GLU A 463 -5.43 -18.60 9.05
C GLU A 463 -6.53 -19.50 9.59
N ARG A 464 -6.45 -19.88 10.88
CA ARG A 464 -7.55 -20.62 11.53
C ARG A 464 -8.82 -19.78 11.64
N VAL A 465 -8.72 -18.48 11.90
CA VAL A 465 -9.90 -17.59 11.90
C VAL A 465 -10.55 -17.57 10.52
N ASP A 466 -9.77 -17.42 9.45
CA ASP A 466 -10.28 -17.47 8.08
C ASP A 466 -10.95 -18.81 7.75
N ALA A 467 -10.29 -19.93 8.08
CA ALA A 467 -10.85 -21.26 7.88
C ALA A 467 -12.17 -21.46 8.65
N ASN A 468 -12.22 -21.01 9.92
CA ASN A 468 -13.43 -21.05 10.74
C ASN A 468 -14.55 -20.19 10.16
N ARG A 469 -14.24 -19.01 9.60
CA ARG A 469 -15.24 -18.15 8.93
C ARG A 469 -15.81 -18.81 7.69
N ARG A 470 -14.98 -19.50 6.89
CA ARG A 470 -15.44 -20.28 5.74
C ARG A 470 -16.35 -21.43 6.15
N GLU A 471 -15.98 -22.17 7.20
CA GLU A 471 -16.81 -23.25 7.73
C GLU A 471 -18.14 -22.72 8.28
N LEU A 472 -18.10 -21.62 9.05
CA LEU A 472 -19.29 -20.99 9.60
C LEU A 472 -20.23 -20.48 8.48
N ALA A 473 -19.68 -19.84 7.45
CA ALA A 473 -20.42 -19.43 6.26
C ALA A 473 -21.08 -20.62 5.56
N GLN A 474 -20.35 -21.72 5.38
CA GLN A 474 -20.88 -22.93 4.77
C GLN A 474 -22.02 -23.55 5.58
N ARG A 475 -21.88 -23.64 6.91
CA ARG A 475 -22.95 -24.12 7.82
C ARG A 475 -24.18 -23.23 7.75
N ALA A 476 -23.99 -21.91 7.77
CA ALA A 476 -25.07 -20.94 7.65
C ALA A 476 -25.80 -21.06 6.30
N LEU A 477 -25.05 -21.19 5.19
CA LEU A 477 -25.61 -21.43 3.87
C LEU A 477 -26.44 -22.72 3.80
N LEU A 478 -25.94 -23.82 4.37
CA LEU A 478 -26.69 -25.08 4.42
C LEU A 478 -27.98 -24.95 5.24
N LYS A 479 -27.94 -24.24 6.37
CA LYS A 479 -29.12 -23.93 7.17
C LYS A 479 -30.13 -23.11 6.36
N LEU A 480 -29.68 -22.05 5.69
CA LEU A 480 -30.54 -21.21 4.86
C LEU A 480 -31.17 -22.00 3.70
N LYS A 481 -30.39 -22.81 2.99
CA LYS A 481 -30.92 -23.67 1.91
C LYS A 481 -31.98 -24.65 2.40
N ARG A 482 -31.83 -25.20 3.61
CA ARG A 482 -32.81 -26.09 4.24
C ARG A 482 -34.07 -25.33 4.68
N ASP A 483 -33.89 -24.18 5.31
CA ASP A 483 -34.99 -23.48 5.99
C ASP A 483 -35.82 -22.60 5.04
N TYR A 484 -35.28 -22.23 3.88
CA TYR A 484 -35.95 -21.47 2.82
C TYR A 484 -36.34 -22.36 1.64
N SER A 485 -37.24 -23.31 1.92
CA SER A 485 -37.94 -24.11 0.91
C SER A 485 -39.13 -23.36 0.29
N PRO A 486 -39.74 -23.85 -0.79
CA PRO A 486 -40.98 -23.30 -1.34
C PRO A 486 -42.10 -23.11 -0.29
N ASP A 487 -42.20 -24.00 0.70
CA ASP A 487 -43.18 -23.90 1.79
C ASP A 487 -42.98 -22.66 2.68
N ARG A 488 -41.77 -22.08 2.70
CA ARG A 488 -41.50 -20.84 3.43
C ARG A 488 -42.21 -19.65 2.80
N HIS A 489 -42.29 -19.60 1.47
CA HIS A 489 -43.03 -18.54 0.79
C HIS A 489 -44.53 -18.62 1.10
N ALA A 490 -45.11 -19.82 1.09
CA ALA A 490 -46.52 -20.01 1.49
C ALA A 490 -46.79 -19.57 2.94
N ARG A 491 -45.86 -19.84 3.87
CA ARG A 491 -45.95 -19.35 5.25
C ARG A 491 -45.86 -17.84 5.35
N LEU A 492 -45.00 -17.20 4.56
CA LEU A 492 -44.91 -15.74 4.50
C LEU A 492 -46.24 -15.12 4.03
N LEU A 493 -46.86 -15.67 2.99
CA LEU A 493 -48.17 -15.21 2.52
C LEU A 493 -49.24 -15.37 3.61
N ALA A 494 -49.27 -16.51 4.30
CA ALA A 494 -50.19 -16.71 5.42
C ALA A 494 -49.97 -15.70 6.57
N LYS A 495 -48.71 -15.33 6.87
CA LYS A 495 -48.39 -14.27 7.85
C LYS A 495 -48.94 -12.91 7.40
N LEU A 496 -48.77 -12.56 6.13
CA LEU A 496 -49.30 -11.33 5.55
C LEU A 496 -50.84 -11.28 5.66
N ASP A 497 -51.52 -12.35 5.28
CA ASP A 497 -52.99 -12.45 5.35
C ASP A 497 -53.50 -12.34 6.80
N ALA A 498 -52.75 -12.89 7.76
CA ALA A 498 -53.05 -12.82 9.19
C ALA A 498 -52.68 -11.47 9.84
N GLY A 499 -52.01 -10.56 9.12
CA GLY A 499 -51.51 -9.31 9.67
C GLY A 499 -50.40 -9.50 10.72
N GLU A 500 -49.66 -10.61 10.66
CA GLU A 500 -48.58 -10.89 11.60
C GLU A 500 -47.32 -10.07 11.30
N PRO A 501 -46.59 -9.63 12.34
CA PRO A 501 -45.28 -9.00 12.17
C PRO A 501 -44.29 -9.83 11.35
N LEU A 502 -43.90 -9.32 10.20
CA LEU A 502 -42.75 -9.80 9.44
C LEU A 502 -41.41 -9.49 10.11
N ARG A 503 -40.40 -10.32 9.80
CA ARG A 503 -38.98 -10.09 10.07
C ARG A 503 -38.32 -9.54 8.80
N VAL A 504 -37.96 -8.27 8.79
CA VAL A 504 -37.35 -7.58 7.64
C VAL A 504 -35.86 -7.37 7.90
N TRP A 505 -35.03 -7.91 7.03
CA TRP A 505 -33.57 -7.76 7.13
C TRP A 505 -33.07 -6.83 6.04
N GLY A 506 -32.40 -5.75 6.42
CA GLY A 506 -31.80 -4.81 5.46
C GLY A 506 -30.30 -5.02 5.36
N LEU A 507 -29.76 -4.88 4.15
CA LEU A 507 -28.33 -4.80 3.90
C LEU A 507 -27.97 -3.43 3.35
N THR A 508 -26.92 -2.84 3.90
CA THR A 508 -26.28 -1.65 3.34
C THR A 508 -24.81 -1.65 3.70
N SER A 509 -24.08 -0.63 3.27
CA SER A 509 -22.72 -0.38 3.72
C SER A 509 -22.58 1.00 4.36
N ARG A 510 -21.85 1.05 5.49
CA ARG A 510 -21.43 2.31 6.15
C ARG A 510 -20.67 3.21 5.19
N HIS A 511 -20.03 2.60 4.19
CA HIS A 511 -19.17 3.30 3.25
C HIS A 511 -19.93 3.93 2.07
N THR A 512 -21.26 4.04 2.20
CA THR A 512 -22.13 4.75 1.26
C THR A 512 -22.51 6.11 1.83
N ALA A 513 -22.55 7.16 1.00
CA ALA A 513 -22.95 8.49 1.49
C ALA A 513 -24.45 8.56 1.84
N VAL A 514 -25.29 7.85 1.09
CA VAL A 514 -26.76 7.99 1.15
C VAL A 514 -27.45 6.68 1.53
N LEU A 515 -27.07 5.56 0.91
CA LEU A 515 -27.82 4.29 1.02
C LEU A 515 -27.91 3.75 2.45
N GLN A 516 -26.92 4.00 3.30
CA GLN A 516 -26.99 3.61 4.72
C GLN A 516 -28.17 4.26 5.45
N TYR A 517 -28.47 5.52 5.15
CA TYR A 517 -29.57 6.26 5.75
C TYR A 517 -30.91 5.83 5.17
N VAL A 518 -30.97 5.62 3.86
CA VAL A 518 -32.16 5.13 3.14
C VAL A 518 -32.62 3.80 3.73
N VAL A 519 -31.73 2.81 3.81
CA VAL A 519 -32.08 1.48 4.33
C VAL A 519 -32.47 1.56 5.81
N ALA A 520 -31.75 2.35 6.61
CA ALA A 520 -32.10 2.55 8.02
C ALA A 520 -33.50 3.18 8.20
N ASP A 521 -33.85 4.18 7.39
CA ASP A 521 -35.15 4.86 7.44
C ASP A 521 -36.28 3.95 6.97
N LEU A 522 -36.08 3.15 5.93
CA LEU A 522 -37.05 2.13 5.52
C LEU A 522 -37.29 1.10 6.63
N LEU A 523 -36.24 0.59 7.26
CA LEU A 523 -36.37 -0.34 8.39
C LEU A 523 -37.03 0.31 9.62
N GLU A 524 -36.86 1.61 9.83
CA GLU A 524 -37.62 2.35 10.85
C GLU A 524 -39.11 2.42 10.50
N GLY A 525 -39.45 2.67 9.22
CA GLY A 525 -40.81 2.63 8.71
C GLY A 525 -41.48 1.27 8.95
N PHE A 526 -40.80 0.17 8.59
CA PHE A 526 -41.27 -1.19 8.89
C PHE A 526 -41.49 -1.40 10.40
N ARG A 527 -40.55 -0.95 11.23
CA ARG A 527 -40.70 -1.05 12.70
C ARG A 527 -41.89 -0.26 13.22
N ALA A 528 -42.14 0.93 12.68
CA ALA A 528 -43.30 1.76 13.03
C ALA A 528 -44.64 1.10 12.66
N LEU A 529 -44.64 0.24 11.63
CA LEU A 529 -45.78 -0.60 11.24
C LEU A 529 -45.90 -1.90 12.07
N GLY A 530 -45.04 -2.11 13.07
CA GLY A 530 -45.08 -3.27 13.97
C GLY A 530 -44.22 -4.46 13.54
N HIS A 531 -43.41 -4.32 12.49
CA HIS A 531 -42.50 -5.37 12.04
C HIS A 531 -41.22 -5.44 12.89
N GLN A 532 -40.56 -6.60 12.86
CA GLN A 532 -39.23 -6.79 13.43
C GLN A 532 -38.17 -6.50 12.37
N THR A 533 -37.14 -5.74 12.71
CA THR A 533 -36.12 -5.35 11.73
C THR A 533 -34.69 -5.53 12.24
N GLU A 534 -33.79 -5.97 11.35
CA GLU A 534 -32.34 -6.06 11.58
C GLU A 534 -31.62 -5.40 10.39
N LEU A 535 -30.61 -4.56 10.69
CA LEU A 535 -29.74 -3.95 9.69
C LEU A 535 -28.37 -4.62 9.75
N ALA A 536 -27.93 -5.22 8.64
CA ALA A 536 -26.57 -5.65 8.45
C ALA A 536 -25.76 -4.52 7.81
N MET A 537 -24.81 -3.98 8.57
CA MET A 537 -23.93 -2.89 8.16
C MET A 537 -22.65 -2.95 9.00
N GLU A 538 -21.55 -2.45 8.46
CA GLU A 538 -20.29 -2.29 9.19
C GLU A 538 -20.45 -1.37 10.42
N ALA A 539 -19.81 -1.71 11.53
CA ALA A 539 -19.79 -0.89 12.73
C ALA A 539 -18.71 0.21 12.67
N ASP A 540 -17.59 -0.04 11.98
CA ASP A 540 -16.46 0.89 11.89
C ASP A 540 -15.87 1.05 10.47
N HIS A 541 -14.91 1.96 10.33
CA HIS A 541 -14.29 2.36 9.05
C HIS A 541 -13.42 1.28 8.38
N GLY A 542 -13.03 0.23 9.12
CA GLY A 542 -12.22 -0.87 8.58
C GLY A 542 -12.91 -2.22 8.59
N GLU A 543 -14.20 -2.22 8.86
CA GLU A 543 -15.07 -3.36 8.64
C GLU A 543 -15.58 -3.36 7.21
N ARG A 544 -16.08 -4.52 6.79
CA ARG A 544 -16.76 -4.73 5.51
C ARG A 544 -17.80 -5.81 5.64
N VAL A 545 -18.94 -5.64 4.97
CA VAL A 545 -19.88 -6.75 4.80
C VAL A 545 -19.22 -7.89 4.03
N SER A 546 -18.96 -9.00 4.72
CA SER A 546 -18.39 -10.22 4.17
C SER A 546 -19.47 -11.29 3.95
N THR A 547 -19.25 -12.23 3.03
CA THR A 547 -20.17 -13.37 2.82
C THR A 547 -20.45 -14.14 4.10
N CYS A 548 -19.44 -14.32 4.96
CA CYS A 548 -19.61 -14.96 6.26
C CYS A 548 -20.55 -14.15 7.17
N ALA A 549 -20.32 -12.84 7.28
CA ALA A 549 -21.17 -11.94 8.08
C ALA A 549 -22.62 -11.92 7.57
N THR A 550 -22.82 -11.80 6.25
CA THR A 550 -24.14 -11.84 5.61
C THR A 550 -24.88 -13.14 5.91
N LEU A 551 -24.26 -14.29 5.61
CA LEU A 551 -24.87 -15.61 5.80
C LEU A 551 -25.20 -15.90 7.27
N THR A 552 -24.30 -15.54 8.18
CA THR A 552 -24.51 -15.77 9.62
C THR A 552 -25.59 -14.88 10.20
N SER A 553 -25.65 -13.61 9.79
CA SER A 553 -26.72 -12.68 10.16
C SER A 553 -28.07 -13.18 9.63
N LEU A 554 -28.17 -13.56 8.36
CA LEU A 554 -29.39 -14.16 7.78
C LEU A 554 -29.80 -15.45 8.49
N ALA A 555 -28.86 -16.35 8.77
CA ALA A 555 -29.16 -17.62 9.44
C ALA A 555 -29.60 -17.44 10.90
N ARG A 556 -29.12 -16.39 11.58
CA ARG A 556 -29.52 -16.02 12.94
C ARG A 556 -30.88 -15.31 12.95
N PHE A 557 -31.05 -14.33 12.08
CA PHE A 557 -32.22 -13.48 12.04
C PHE A 557 -33.38 -14.09 11.25
N GLU A 558 -33.15 -15.12 10.45
CA GLU A 558 -34.15 -15.86 9.69
C GLU A 558 -35.28 -14.97 9.11
N PRO A 559 -34.93 -13.95 8.29
CA PRO A 559 -35.90 -13.00 7.81
C PRO A 559 -37.04 -13.63 7.01
N ASP A 560 -38.19 -12.97 7.02
CA ASP A 560 -39.27 -13.24 6.09
C ASP A 560 -39.00 -12.56 4.74
N VAL A 561 -38.36 -11.38 4.77
CA VAL A 561 -38.08 -10.54 3.61
C VAL A 561 -36.71 -9.87 3.75
N VAL A 562 -35.99 -9.72 2.63
CA VAL A 562 -34.73 -8.98 2.54
C VAL A 562 -34.96 -7.66 1.83
N LEU A 563 -34.40 -6.57 2.35
CA LEU A 563 -34.42 -5.24 1.76
C LEU A 563 -33.03 -4.84 1.28
N LEU A 564 -32.94 -4.42 0.01
CA LEU A 564 -31.74 -3.94 -0.66
C LEU A 564 -32.02 -2.57 -1.30
N ALA A 565 -31.03 -1.68 -1.32
CA ALA A 565 -31.07 -0.44 -2.08
C ALA A 565 -29.97 -0.48 -3.14
N ASP A 566 -30.32 -0.24 -4.40
CA ASP A 566 -29.44 -0.28 -5.58
C ASP A 566 -28.61 -1.56 -5.78
N HIS A 567 -28.96 -2.63 -5.07
CA HIS A 567 -28.32 -3.93 -5.14
C HIS A 567 -29.36 -5.01 -5.39
N VAL A 568 -29.04 -5.96 -6.25
CA VAL A 568 -29.91 -7.12 -6.52
C VAL A 568 -29.30 -8.42 -6.01
N ARG A 569 -30.14 -9.43 -5.82
CA ARG A 569 -29.75 -10.76 -5.32
C ARG A 569 -28.49 -11.33 -5.98
N PRO A 570 -28.34 -11.33 -7.32
CA PRO A 570 -27.18 -11.94 -7.98
C PRO A 570 -25.83 -11.33 -7.59
N GLU A 571 -25.79 -10.07 -7.18
CA GLU A 571 -24.56 -9.42 -6.70
C GLU A 571 -24.09 -10.02 -5.37
N LEU A 572 -25.02 -10.55 -4.58
CA LEU A 572 -24.77 -11.26 -3.34
C LEU A 572 -24.51 -12.76 -3.58
N GLN A 573 -24.33 -13.15 -4.85
CA GLN A 573 -24.06 -14.52 -5.28
C GLN A 573 -25.12 -15.48 -4.70
N ASP A 574 -24.69 -16.62 -4.15
CA ASP A 574 -25.56 -17.62 -3.53
C ASP A 574 -25.91 -17.30 -2.06
N ALA A 575 -25.60 -16.09 -1.55
CA ALA A 575 -25.84 -15.78 -0.14
C ALA A 575 -27.32 -15.67 0.21
N LEU A 576 -28.16 -15.27 -0.75
CA LEU A 576 -29.61 -15.12 -0.56
C LEU A 576 -30.37 -16.32 -1.16
N PRO A 577 -31.11 -17.10 -0.36
CA PRO A 577 -31.92 -18.21 -0.86
C PRO A 577 -32.98 -17.79 -1.88
N GLN A 578 -33.19 -18.58 -2.93
CA GLN A 578 -34.14 -18.27 -4.02
C GLN A 578 -35.59 -18.03 -3.54
N HIS A 579 -35.99 -18.60 -2.41
CA HIS A 579 -37.36 -18.53 -1.89
C HIS A 579 -37.59 -17.45 -0.82
N ILE A 580 -36.57 -16.66 -0.44
CA ILE A 580 -36.80 -15.44 0.37
C ILE A 580 -37.07 -14.27 -0.57
N PRO A 581 -38.19 -13.55 -0.47
CA PRO A 581 -38.39 -12.36 -1.30
C PRO A 581 -37.35 -11.27 -1.01
N CYS A 582 -36.84 -10.65 -2.07
CA CYS A 582 -35.99 -9.47 -2.00
C CYS A 582 -36.78 -8.25 -2.48
N LEU A 583 -36.87 -7.22 -1.64
CA LEU A 583 -37.35 -5.90 -2.00
C LEU A 583 -36.15 -5.06 -2.39
N VAL A 584 -36.09 -4.62 -3.64
CA VAL A 584 -34.99 -3.81 -4.17
C VAL A 584 -35.52 -2.42 -4.47
N TRP A 585 -35.08 -1.41 -3.72
CA TRP A 585 -35.36 -0.01 -4.06
C TRP A 585 -34.25 0.51 -4.98
N VAL A 586 -34.62 0.85 -6.22
CA VAL A 586 -33.69 1.40 -7.21
C VAL A 586 -33.79 2.92 -7.20
N LEU A 587 -32.80 3.56 -6.57
CA LEU A 587 -32.60 5.00 -6.48
C LEU A 587 -31.70 5.52 -7.59
N ASP A 588 -30.68 4.74 -7.97
CA ASP A 588 -29.70 5.09 -8.99
C ASP A 588 -29.74 4.09 -10.16
N GLU A 589 -29.56 4.59 -11.39
CA GLU A 589 -29.42 3.73 -12.55
C GLU A 589 -27.97 3.21 -12.65
N MET A 590 -27.72 2.06 -12.01
CA MET A 590 -26.41 1.40 -12.06
C MET A 590 -26.29 0.47 -13.28
N PRO A 591 -25.15 0.43 -13.99
CA PRO A 591 -24.94 -0.46 -15.14
C PRO A 591 -25.21 -1.95 -14.84
N GLU A 592 -24.97 -2.37 -13.60
CA GLU A 592 -25.20 -3.73 -13.12
C GLU A 592 -26.68 -4.11 -13.15
N LEU A 593 -27.59 -3.16 -12.88
CA LEU A 593 -29.03 -3.39 -12.83
C LEU A 593 -29.66 -3.59 -14.21
N VAL A 594 -28.99 -3.18 -15.28
CA VAL A 594 -29.45 -3.39 -16.67
C VAL A 594 -28.73 -4.54 -17.37
N ASN A 595 -27.85 -5.27 -16.67
CA ASN A 595 -27.12 -6.40 -17.22
C ASN A 595 -28.04 -7.64 -17.38
N PRO A 596 -28.20 -8.20 -18.59
CA PRO A 596 -29.04 -9.38 -18.82
C PRO A 596 -28.66 -10.60 -17.97
N GLU A 597 -27.36 -10.80 -17.67
CA GLU A 597 -26.91 -11.92 -16.83
C GLU A 597 -27.35 -11.76 -15.37
N VAL A 598 -27.35 -10.51 -14.88
CA VAL A 598 -27.85 -10.17 -13.54
C VAL A 598 -29.37 -10.37 -13.51
N ILE A 599 -30.08 -9.87 -14.52
CA ILE A 599 -31.55 -10.02 -14.60
C ILE A 599 -31.97 -11.49 -14.63
N ALA A 600 -31.24 -12.34 -15.37
CA ALA A 600 -31.49 -13.78 -15.44
C ALA A 600 -31.29 -14.51 -14.10
N GLY A 601 -30.55 -13.92 -13.16
CA GLY A 601 -30.30 -14.45 -11.82
C GLY A 601 -31.33 -14.03 -10.76
N LEU A 602 -32.28 -13.15 -11.10
CA LEU A 602 -33.32 -12.70 -10.18
C LEU A 602 -34.24 -13.87 -9.79
N GLY A 603 -34.66 -13.88 -8.52
CA GLY A 603 -35.61 -14.84 -7.99
C GLY A 603 -37.04 -14.53 -8.43
N LEU A 604 -37.90 -15.55 -8.48
CA LEU A 604 -39.32 -15.41 -8.82
C LEU A 604 -40.08 -14.43 -7.91
N HIS A 605 -39.59 -14.24 -6.68
CA HIS A 605 -40.23 -13.38 -5.68
C HIS A 605 -39.45 -12.09 -5.42
N ASP A 606 -38.54 -11.73 -6.32
CA ASP A 606 -37.82 -10.45 -6.23
C ASP A 606 -38.74 -9.34 -6.73
N LEU A 607 -38.92 -8.32 -5.88
CA LEU A 607 -39.76 -7.16 -6.12
C LEU A 607 -38.87 -5.92 -6.27
N THR A 608 -38.90 -5.32 -7.46
CA THR A 608 -38.09 -4.15 -7.77
C THR A 608 -38.95 -2.89 -7.71
N PHE A 609 -38.42 -1.87 -7.08
CA PHE A 609 -39.11 -0.62 -6.82
C PHE A 609 -38.31 0.55 -7.37
N PRO A 610 -38.48 0.94 -8.65
CA PRO A 610 -37.79 2.11 -9.18
C PRO A 610 -38.43 3.41 -8.70
N ILE A 611 -37.65 4.50 -8.60
CA ILE A 611 -38.15 5.81 -8.14
C ILE A 611 -39.11 6.51 -9.11
N SER A 612 -39.19 6.06 -10.37
CA SER A 612 -40.03 6.67 -11.40
C SER A 612 -40.82 5.64 -12.19
N GLN A 613 -41.93 6.10 -12.77
CA GLN A 613 -42.78 5.28 -13.64
C GLN A 613 -42.03 4.87 -14.92
N GLU A 614 -41.26 5.79 -15.51
CA GLU A 614 -40.43 5.51 -16.69
C GLU A 614 -39.42 4.39 -16.42
N TRP A 615 -38.74 4.42 -15.26
CA TRP A 615 -37.81 3.36 -14.89
C TRP A 615 -38.54 2.04 -14.63
N THR A 616 -39.73 2.10 -14.03
CA THR A 616 -40.58 0.91 -13.82
C THR A 616 -40.88 0.21 -15.14
N GLU A 617 -41.33 0.95 -16.15
CA GLU A 617 -41.60 0.42 -17.49
C GLU A 617 -40.35 -0.17 -18.12
N ARG A 618 -39.22 0.53 -18.04
CA ARG A 618 -37.93 0.05 -18.53
C ARG A 618 -37.48 -1.24 -17.86
N TYR A 619 -37.60 -1.37 -16.54
CA TYR A 619 -37.21 -2.58 -15.83
C TYR A 619 -38.11 -3.78 -16.19
N LEU A 620 -39.40 -3.55 -16.41
CA LEU A 620 -40.30 -4.59 -16.95
C LEU A 620 -39.88 -5.03 -18.35
N GLU A 621 -39.53 -4.09 -19.24
CA GLU A 621 -39.04 -4.38 -20.59
C GLU A 621 -37.71 -5.16 -20.58
N LEU A 622 -36.84 -4.88 -19.61
CA LEU A 622 -35.58 -5.58 -19.41
C LEU A 622 -35.77 -7.01 -18.86
N GLY A 623 -36.98 -7.37 -18.40
CA GLY A 623 -37.32 -8.71 -17.95
C GLY A 623 -37.30 -8.90 -16.43
N TYR A 624 -37.37 -7.82 -15.64
CA TYR A 624 -37.57 -7.94 -14.20
C TYR A 624 -38.92 -8.61 -13.91
N PRO A 625 -38.98 -9.61 -13.01
CA PRO A 625 -40.19 -10.41 -12.80
C PRO A 625 -41.34 -9.56 -12.25
N HIS A 626 -41.01 -8.61 -11.36
CA HIS A 626 -41.95 -7.71 -10.73
C HIS A 626 -41.30 -6.34 -10.53
N ALA A 627 -41.87 -5.30 -11.13
CA ALA A 627 -41.46 -3.92 -10.88
C ALA A 627 -42.66 -3.01 -10.61
N ALA A 628 -42.52 -2.10 -9.65
CA ALA A 628 -43.53 -1.11 -9.31
C ALA A 628 -42.88 0.21 -8.87
N CYS A 629 -43.43 1.36 -9.27
CA CYS A 629 -42.86 2.64 -8.87
C CYS A 629 -42.99 2.85 -7.35
N LEU A 630 -41.88 3.15 -6.67
CA LEU A 630 -41.85 3.63 -5.29
C LEU A 630 -41.14 5.00 -5.27
N PRO A 631 -41.92 6.11 -5.25
CA PRO A 631 -41.34 7.44 -5.31
C PRO A 631 -40.52 7.74 -4.05
N PHE A 632 -39.61 8.70 -4.18
CA PHE A 632 -38.79 9.15 -3.07
C PHE A 632 -39.67 9.71 -1.93
N ALA A 633 -39.33 9.34 -0.70
CA ALA A 633 -40.00 9.83 0.50
C ALA A 633 -38.97 10.29 1.52
N ALA A 634 -39.27 11.38 2.22
CA ALA A 634 -38.47 11.86 3.34
C ALA A 634 -38.97 11.26 4.65
N ASN A 635 -38.06 10.93 5.58
CA ASN A 635 -38.44 10.53 6.94
C ASN A 635 -38.95 11.78 7.69
N PRO A 636 -40.25 11.90 8.00
CA PRO A 636 -40.82 13.11 8.59
C PRO A 636 -40.35 13.36 10.03
N ARG A 637 -39.73 12.37 10.68
CA ARG A 637 -39.12 12.55 12.02
C ARG A 637 -37.75 13.23 11.96
N ARG A 638 -37.08 13.16 10.81
CA ARG A 638 -35.74 13.74 10.59
C ARG A 638 -35.82 15.03 9.80
N CYS A 639 -36.73 15.09 8.85
CA CYS A 639 -37.05 16.30 8.12
C CYS A 639 -38.15 17.04 8.88
N GLU A 640 -37.77 17.94 9.78
CA GLU A 640 -38.70 18.92 10.33
C GLU A 640 -39.24 19.74 9.16
N VAL A 641 -40.53 19.55 8.87
CA VAL A 641 -41.25 20.43 7.95
C VAL A 641 -41.49 21.70 8.74
N ASN A 642 -40.61 22.70 8.57
CA ASN A 642 -40.91 24.04 9.05
C ASN A 642 -42.17 24.52 8.33
N GLU A 643 -43.28 24.64 9.06
CA GLU A 643 -44.59 24.99 8.51
C GLU A 643 -44.61 26.42 7.92
N GLU A 644 -43.61 27.24 8.24
CA GLU A 644 -43.41 28.57 7.68
C GLU A 644 -41.97 28.74 7.18
N ILE A 645 -41.74 28.36 5.92
CA ILE A 645 -40.62 28.94 5.17
C ILE A 645 -41.16 30.24 4.58
N GLU A 646 -40.74 31.40 5.12
CA GLU A 646 -40.98 32.66 4.42
C GLU A 646 -40.46 32.50 2.99
N PRO A 647 -41.24 32.86 1.94
CA PRO A 647 -40.82 32.71 0.56
C PRO A 647 -39.58 33.57 0.31
N ALA A 648 -38.41 32.99 0.56
CA ALA A 648 -37.13 33.53 0.20
C ALA A 648 -36.92 33.26 -1.29
N ASN A 649 -36.51 34.27 -2.05
CA ASN A 649 -36.06 34.08 -3.45
C ASN A 649 -34.66 33.44 -3.46
N GLU A 650 -34.46 32.40 -2.65
CA GLU A 650 -33.19 31.73 -2.41
C GLU A 650 -33.27 30.29 -2.91
N VAL A 651 -32.21 29.84 -3.57
CA VAL A 651 -32.09 28.48 -4.07
C VAL A 651 -31.09 27.75 -3.17
N ALA A 652 -31.58 26.78 -2.39
CA ALA A 652 -30.71 25.86 -1.68
C ALA A 652 -30.25 24.76 -2.64
N PHE A 653 -28.93 24.70 -2.87
CA PHE A 653 -28.30 23.65 -3.67
C PHE A 653 -27.32 22.85 -2.80
N ALA A 654 -27.66 21.60 -2.52
CA ALA A 654 -26.81 20.64 -1.83
C ALA A 654 -26.28 19.64 -2.85
N THR A 655 -24.94 19.56 -2.98
CA THR A 655 -24.28 18.60 -3.85
C THR A 655 -23.07 18.02 -3.16
N HIS A 656 -22.78 16.74 -3.40
CA HIS A 656 -21.47 16.19 -3.15
C HIS A 656 -20.58 16.67 -4.29
N VAL A 657 -19.90 17.81 -4.09
CA VAL A 657 -18.85 18.21 -5.02
C VAL A 657 -17.74 17.17 -4.95
N VAL A 658 -17.75 16.23 -5.89
CA VAL A 658 -16.56 15.43 -6.17
C VAL A 658 -15.52 16.43 -6.66
N ARG A 659 -14.31 16.43 -6.08
CA ARG A 659 -13.21 17.29 -6.56
C ARG A 659 -13.21 17.27 -8.08
N PRO A 660 -13.36 18.44 -8.73
CA PRO A 660 -13.29 18.54 -10.17
C PRO A 660 -12.15 17.70 -10.72
N LYS A 661 -12.42 16.86 -11.72
CA LYS A 661 -11.33 16.27 -12.50
C LYS A 661 -10.83 17.33 -13.46
N GLU A 662 -9.51 17.45 -13.55
CA GLU A 662 -8.91 18.35 -14.53
C GLU A 662 -9.30 17.91 -15.93
N PHE A 663 -9.83 18.84 -16.72
CA PHE A 663 -10.12 18.55 -18.11
C PHE A 663 -8.82 18.43 -18.88
N SER A 664 -8.68 17.39 -19.71
CA SER A 664 -7.51 17.22 -20.58
C SER A 664 -7.28 18.40 -21.52
N TRP A 665 -8.33 19.17 -21.83
CA TRP A 665 -8.30 20.38 -22.65
C TRP A 665 -8.09 21.68 -21.86
N ALA A 666 -8.02 21.63 -20.53
CA ALA A 666 -7.71 22.79 -19.67
C ALA A 666 -6.69 22.41 -18.56
N PRO A 667 -5.48 21.94 -18.93
CA PRO A 667 -4.47 21.54 -17.94
C PRO A 667 -3.99 22.74 -17.11
N GLY A 668 -3.87 22.55 -15.80
CA GLY A 668 -3.48 23.56 -14.82
C GLY A 668 -4.61 24.47 -14.35
N PHE A 669 -5.83 24.35 -14.87
CA PHE A 669 -6.96 25.21 -14.48
C PHE A 669 -7.27 25.06 -12.98
N LEU A 670 -7.42 23.82 -12.50
CA LEU A 670 -7.84 23.57 -11.12
C LEU A 670 -6.75 23.95 -10.12
N GLU A 671 -5.49 23.69 -10.44
CA GLU A 671 -4.36 24.07 -9.60
C GLU A 671 -4.28 25.60 -9.44
N ARG A 672 -4.40 26.34 -10.55
CA ARG A 672 -4.37 27.81 -10.54
C ARG A 672 -5.56 28.39 -9.80
N LEU A 673 -6.77 27.87 -10.05
CA LEU A 673 -7.96 28.33 -9.36
C LEU A 673 -7.87 28.06 -7.86
N THR A 674 -7.41 26.86 -7.45
CA THR A 674 -7.18 26.52 -6.04
C THR A 674 -6.22 27.52 -5.38
N ARG A 675 -5.09 27.81 -6.02
CA ARG A 675 -4.10 28.76 -5.50
C ARG A 675 -4.65 30.18 -5.36
N ARG A 676 -5.47 30.61 -6.32
CA ARG A 676 -6.11 31.94 -6.29
C ARG A 676 -7.19 32.01 -5.21
N LEU A 677 -7.98 30.95 -5.04
CA LEU A 677 -8.88 30.82 -3.90
C LEU A 677 -8.07 30.92 -2.60
N GLU A 678 -6.96 30.18 -2.44
CA GLU A 678 -6.07 30.16 -1.25
C GLU A 678 -5.58 31.55 -0.83
N GLN A 679 -5.43 32.47 -1.78
CA GLN A 679 -5.05 33.86 -1.52
C GLN A 679 -6.17 34.71 -0.89
N GLY A 680 -7.38 34.17 -0.73
CA GLY A 680 -8.46 34.74 0.09
C GLY A 680 -9.08 36.02 -0.46
N ARG A 681 -8.92 36.29 -1.77
CA ARG A 681 -9.38 37.54 -2.39
C ARG A 681 -10.87 37.57 -2.73
N TYR A 682 -11.51 36.42 -2.82
CA TYR A 682 -12.89 36.30 -3.30
C TYR A 682 -13.74 35.56 -2.27
N PRO A 683 -14.76 36.20 -1.66
CA PRO A 683 -15.71 35.50 -0.82
C PRO A 683 -16.46 34.46 -1.66
N ALA A 684 -16.58 33.23 -1.18
CA ALA A 684 -17.18 32.15 -1.97
C ALA A 684 -18.72 32.14 -1.99
N TRP A 685 -19.35 33.06 -1.23
CA TRP A 685 -20.76 33.38 -1.37
C TRP A 685 -21.08 34.40 -2.49
N ASP A 686 -20.09 35.12 -3.03
CA ASP A 686 -20.29 36.11 -4.08
C ASP A 686 -20.07 35.48 -5.47
N LEU A 687 -21.17 35.12 -6.14
CA LEU A 687 -21.12 34.45 -7.44
C LEU A 687 -20.46 35.28 -8.54
N ASP A 688 -20.57 36.61 -8.48
CA ASP A 688 -19.97 37.49 -9.49
C ASP A 688 -18.46 37.57 -9.28
N ALA A 689 -18.02 37.69 -8.02
CA ALA A 689 -16.61 37.63 -7.66
C ALA A 689 -15.99 36.27 -8.03
N GLN A 690 -16.71 35.16 -7.82
CA GLN A 690 -16.26 33.83 -8.24
C GLN A 690 -16.19 33.69 -9.76
N ARG A 691 -17.17 34.22 -10.49
CA ARG A 691 -17.17 34.23 -11.96
C ARG A 691 -15.96 34.99 -12.50
N GLU A 692 -15.68 36.18 -11.96
CA GLU A 692 -14.52 36.99 -12.32
C GLU A 692 -13.21 36.22 -12.05
N LEU A 693 -13.07 35.63 -10.86
CA LEU A 693 -11.92 34.80 -10.51
C LEU A 693 -11.71 33.63 -11.49
N ILE A 694 -12.80 32.97 -11.90
CA ILE A 694 -12.75 31.88 -12.87
C ILE A 694 -12.34 32.41 -14.24
N GLU A 695 -12.92 33.50 -14.74
CA GLU A 695 -12.54 34.10 -16.03
C GLU A 695 -11.08 34.54 -16.04
N GLU A 696 -10.60 35.21 -14.99
CA GLU A 696 -9.20 35.56 -14.88
C GLU A 696 -8.29 34.31 -14.88
N THR A 697 -8.74 33.21 -14.27
CA THR A 697 -8.00 31.93 -14.30
C THR A 697 -8.01 31.31 -15.70
N ILE A 698 -9.14 31.39 -16.41
CA ILE A 698 -9.30 30.94 -17.79
C ILE A 698 -8.36 31.74 -18.71
N ASP A 699 -8.34 33.05 -18.58
CA ASP A 699 -7.53 33.95 -19.41
C ASP A 699 -6.03 33.78 -19.11
N ASP A 700 -5.66 33.54 -17.84
CA ASP A 700 -4.29 33.24 -17.41
C ASP A 700 -3.71 31.94 -18.01
N LEU A 701 -4.57 30.99 -18.39
CA LEU A 701 -4.12 29.78 -19.08
C LEU A 701 -3.65 30.07 -20.50
N GLY A 702 -4.09 31.18 -21.10
CA GLY A 702 -3.76 31.56 -22.47
C GLY A 702 -4.23 30.55 -23.52
N LEU A 703 -5.29 29.79 -23.21
CA LEU A 703 -5.88 28.79 -24.10
C LEU A 703 -7.19 29.31 -24.70
N ASP A 704 -7.40 29.02 -25.98
CA ASP A 704 -8.66 29.34 -26.65
C ASP A 704 -9.72 28.30 -26.30
N PHE A 705 -10.70 28.70 -25.49
CA PHE A 705 -11.83 27.87 -25.12
C PHE A 705 -13.09 28.26 -25.90
N THR A 706 -13.82 27.26 -26.37
CA THR A 706 -15.19 27.46 -26.90
C THR A 706 -16.14 27.92 -25.78
N ALA A 707 -17.27 28.53 -26.14
CA ALA A 707 -18.27 28.97 -25.16
C ALA A 707 -18.75 27.81 -24.24
N ALA A 708 -18.99 26.63 -24.80
CA ALA A 708 -19.38 25.44 -24.04
C ALA A 708 -18.27 24.93 -23.09
N GLN A 709 -16.99 25.09 -23.48
CA GLN A 709 -15.87 24.77 -22.60
C GLN A 709 -15.76 25.78 -21.45
N ARG A 710 -15.91 27.08 -21.72
CA ARG A 710 -15.94 28.12 -20.67
C ARG A 710 -17.06 27.88 -19.69
N GLU A 711 -18.27 27.55 -20.16
CA GLU A 711 -19.40 27.21 -19.29
C GLU A 711 -19.11 26.01 -18.37
N ARG A 712 -18.44 24.97 -18.89
CA ARG A 712 -17.99 23.84 -18.07
C ARG A 712 -16.92 24.22 -17.05
N LEU A 713 -15.98 25.10 -17.41
CA LEU A 713 -14.95 25.62 -16.48
C LEU A 713 -15.59 26.47 -15.38
N HIS A 714 -16.58 27.30 -15.70
CA HIS A 714 -17.41 28.01 -14.72
C HIS A 714 -18.04 27.06 -13.74
N PHE A 715 -18.77 26.06 -14.23
CA PHE A 715 -19.40 25.08 -13.37
C PHE A 715 -18.39 24.38 -12.43
N GLN A 716 -17.26 23.89 -12.96
CA GLN A 716 -16.22 23.27 -12.14
C GLN A 716 -15.56 24.24 -11.14
N GLY A 717 -15.37 25.50 -11.54
CA GLY A 717 -14.80 26.52 -10.68
C GLY A 717 -15.72 26.91 -9.54
N PHE A 718 -17.02 27.03 -9.79
CA PHE A 718 -18.03 27.22 -8.75
C PHE A 718 -18.05 26.04 -7.78
N LEU A 719 -18.01 24.81 -8.30
CA LEU A 719 -17.93 23.60 -7.48
C LEU A 719 -16.70 23.62 -6.56
N LEU A 720 -15.51 23.92 -7.09
CA LEU A 720 -14.27 24.00 -6.32
C LEU A 720 -14.33 25.08 -5.22
N SER A 721 -14.88 26.24 -5.56
CA SER A 721 -15.04 27.36 -4.62
C SER A 721 -15.98 27.02 -3.46
N ARG A 722 -17.09 26.32 -3.74
CA ARG A 722 -18.01 25.86 -2.68
C ARG A 722 -17.43 24.73 -1.82
N ASP A 723 -16.64 23.82 -2.39
CA ASP A 723 -15.95 22.78 -1.61
C ASP A 723 -15.04 23.40 -0.54
N ARG A 724 -14.32 24.46 -0.92
CA ARG A 724 -13.51 25.27 0.00
C ARG A 724 -14.32 25.85 1.15
N ASP A 725 -15.47 26.47 0.88
CA ASP A 725 -16.32 27.05 1.93
C ASP A 725 -16.87 26.01 2.90
N ARG A 726 -16.96 24.74 2.48
CA ARG A 726 -17.35 23.64 3.36
C ARG A 726 -16.22 23.18 4.27
N VAL A 727 -14.97 23.40 3.86
CA VAL A 727 -13.75 22.93 4.57
C VAL A 727 -13.19 24.01 5.51
N ALA A 728 -13.36 25.29 5.16
CA ALA A 728 -13.03 26.45 6.00
C ALA A 728 -14.08 26.67 7.09
#